data_AF-A0A916JM63-F1
#
_entry.id   AF-A0A916JM63-F1
#
_cell.length_a   1.000
_cell.length_b   1.000
_cell.length_c   1.000
_cell.angle_alpha   90.00
_cell.angle_beta   90.00
_cell.angle_gamma   90.00
#
_symmetry.space_group_name_H-M   'P 1'
#
loop_
_entity.id
_entity.type
_entity.pdbx_description
1 polymer ?
#
loop_
_entity_poly.entity_id
_entity_poly.type
_entity_poly.pdbx_seq_one_letter_code
_entity_poly.pdbx_strand_id
1 'polypeptide(L)'
;MEAVYWTNLGFVILWMVGWCYVAHLFLATPHKFNFWKRTGIKKNAVNLAALIGLLVVPFIWVNFHQDDGYYDYKRNLEKVIENGDAGDVTSFHKKAIKQFPDNISVNIEYMMFASNYGLKSWLIKRADFYQEQIAQGNETEKYQLLSHLGAIYTGLQRFEYTHGKVNQESLIGLYHFLNAEKAYKDLDLEVAQKEFILALQDDELQDLAYARLEGIWWNYYTIDELSAYAYDMDIFPHMPFNLRREIYINDGSWGWYLFNGIYRDFFSADLPAYLAVSFSMFVWLLFIAQILFIERKRWKFIVPLFILGAVLPILVYVLSDLLRYVYGVLDIHLKHNDLWYCIINIGLVEELVKMFPWVIFLFAFRKHFQRPVHYVLLPVISALGFAFSENLIYVNSNDYELVFSRSGISLIVHLTCSATIGYMTWRSNLQKGWLLKTGYVLAGIGIASVLHGVYDFIIFNGSSYLNIFTLLVALHLFILFTNNTINFSGIKDKQANRQLRRSGVILLVGLIATFLIQYLIIGWHFSPSAANIMFHANIIMVLITSGYLVVTLSRVRLRPGVLYKFAIGDVFGQFLKTSKGSYMDEVDYTDWKFRLFAPKSNQFVGHQLPVTVTAIRRVVVQGNLNWWLVCFDDPIYVGSNDSNFGLLKAKESDQDLYMDKVEVMLMMIPNMNEFNIREKHHSRDFYYTDRVYSRPLIVAMNDEMNVEDRTSYDHLIMASFLIVLFLVFIFWRGIFDGTAFNTRSYRRIGIGILMLFGLVIFWLYKKRK
;
A
#
# COMPACT_ATOMS: atom_id res chain seq x y z
N MET A 1 7.18 -31.69 12.19
CA MET A 1 6.87 -30.55 11.30
C MET A 1 5.79 -29.65 11.90
N GLU A 2 4.64 -30.19 12.30
CA GLU A 2 3.54 -29.38 12.87
C GLU A 2 3.92 -28.57 14.13
N ALA A 3 4.68 -29.14 15.07
CA ALA A 3 5.13 -28.41 16.27
C ALA A 3 6.07 -27.23 15.95
N VAL A 4 6.89 -27.35 14.90
CA VAL A 4 7.79 -26.28 14.42
C VAL A 4 6.97 -25.17 13.77
N TYR A 5 5.98 -25.54 12.96
CA TYR A 5 5.04 -24.61 12.35
C TYR A 5 4.33 -23.74 13.41
N TRP A 6 3.72 -24.37 14.43
CA TRP A 6 3.02 -23.63 15.48
C TRP A 6 3.95 -22.77 16.36
N THR A 7 5.18 -23.21 16.58
CA THR A 7 6.19 -22.43 17.32
C THR A 7 6.56 -21.15 16.56
N ASN A 8 6.81 -21.27 15.26
CA ASN A 8 7.18 -20.16 14.39
C ASN A 8 6.03 -19.16 14.23
N LEU A 9 4.81 -19.67 14.01
CA LEU A 9 3.61 -18.85 13.96
C LEU A 9 3.36 -18.11 15.28
N GLY A 10 3.50 -18.81 16.41
CA GLY A 10 3.34 -18.22 17.75
C GLY A 10 4.34 -17.09 17.99
N PHE A 11 5.59 -17.25 17.56
CA PHE A 11 6.61 -16.20 17.64
C PHE A 11 6.24 -14.96 16.82
N VAL A 12 5.82 -15.13 15.57
CA VAL A 12 5.37 -14.02 14.70
C VAL A 12 4.22 -13.27 15.35
N ILE A 13 3.21 -13.97 15.86
CA ILE A 13 2.05 -13.36 16.53
C ILE A 13 2.48 -12.58 17.78
N LEU A 14 3.29 -13.18 18.66
CA LEU A 14 3.80 -12.51 19.86
C LEU A 14 4.61 -11.26 19.52
N TRP A 15 5.42 -11.32 18.47
CA TRP A 15 6.21 -10.20 18.00
C TRP A 15 5.34 -9.06 17.45
N MET A 16 4.27 -9.38 16.71
CA MET A 16 3.27 -8.40 16.25
C MET A 16 2.57 -7.70 17.42
N VAL A 17 2.22 -8.45 18.47
CA VAL A 17 1.64 -7.88 19.71
C VAL A 17 2.64 -6.93 20.39
N GLY A 18 3.93 -7.29 20.40
CA GLY A 18 5.01 -6.44 20.88
C GLY A 18 5.08 -5.09 20.15
N TRP A 19 4.93 -5.07 18.82
CA TRP A 19 4.87 -3.83 18.04
C TRP A 19 3.65 -2.98 18.35
N CYS A 20 2.48 -3.60 18.51
CA CYS A 20 1.27 -2.89 18.93
C CYS A 20 1.45 -2.21 20.30
N TYR A 21 2.12 -2.89 21.24
CA TYR A 21 2.46 -2.34 22.55
C TYR A 21 3.46 -1.18 22.46
N VAL A 22 4.54 -1.33 21.68
CA VAL A 22 5.54 -0.26 21.49
C VAL A 22 4.91 0.93 20.79
N ALA A 23 4.11 0.73 19.75
CA ALA A 23 3.31 1.79 19.16
C ALA A 23 2.51 2.52 20.26
N HIS A 24 1.72 1.80 21.06
CA HIS A 24 0.96 2.40 22.17
C HIS A 24 1.81 3.26 23.13
N LEU A 25 2.99 2.78 23.54
CA LEU A 25 3.91 3.52 24.41
C LEU A 25 4.40 4.84 23.79
N PHE A 26 4.74 4.82 22.50
CA PHE A 26 5.14 6.02 21.75
C PHE A 26 3.95 7.00 21.60
N LEU A 27 2.72 6.50 21.47
CA LEU A 27 1.52 7.34 21.42
C LEU A 27 1.17 7.99 22.76
N ALA A 28 1.50 7.34 23.88
CA ALA A 28 1.20 7.81 25.23
C ALA A 28 2.14 8.93 25.73
N THR A 29 3.32 9.11 25.13
CA THR A 29 4.35 10.07 25.62
C THR A 29 4.88 11.09 24.58
N PRO A 30 4.04 11.86 23.85
CA PRO A 30 4.54 12.67 22.73
C PRO A 30 5.36 13.91 23.11
N HIS A 31 5.33 14.37 24.36
CA HIS A 31 6.03 15.61 24.79
C HIS A 31 7.48 15.41 25.28
N LYS A 32 7.99 14.17 25.34
CA LYS A 32 9.30 13.88 25.97
C LYS A 32 10.32 13.20 25.07
N PHE A 33 9.97 12.88 23.82
CA PHE A 33 10.91 12.27 22.88
C PHE A 33 11.68 13.36 22.14
N ASN A 34 12.79 13.78 22.72
CA ASN A 34 13.79 14.59 22.03
C ASN A 34 15.06 13.73 21.90
N PHE A 35 15.21 13.07 20.75
CA PHE A 35 16.31 12.12 20.47
C PHE A 35 17.71 12.73 20.73
N TRP A 36 17.80 14.06 20.67
CA TRP A 36 19.04 14.82 20.73
C TRP A 36 19.43 15.33 22.13
N LYS A 37 18.60 15.12 23.17
CA LYS A 37 18.95 15.49 24.56
C LYS A 37 19.26 14.26 25.42
N ARG A 38 20.46 14.21 26.00
CA ARG A 38 20.97 13.15 26.91
C ARG A 38 20.01 12.81 28.07
N THR A 39 19.25 13.81 28.56
CA THR A 39 18.25 13.65 29.63
C THR A 39 16.96 12.96 29.17
N GLY A 40 16.61 13.04 27.88
CA GLY A 40 15.49 12.31 27.29
C GLY A 40 15.80 10.82 27.08
N ILE A 41 17.02 10.52 26.65
CA ILE A 41 17.49 9.13 26.44
C ILE A 41 17.47 8.33 27.75
N LYS A 42 18.00 8.90 28.85
CA LYS A 42 17.99 8.22 30.16
C LYS A 42 16.59 7.99 30.72
N LYS A 43 15.64 8.92 30.52
CA LYS A 43 14.26 8.78 31.01
C LYS A 43 13.45 7.71 30.27
N ASN A 44 13.83 7.38 29.04
CA ASN A 44 13.09 6.46 28.16
C ASN A 44 13.93 5.25 27.75
N ALA A 45 15.01 4.94 28.47
CA ALA A 45 15.96 3.89 28.11
C ALA A 45 15.29 2.51 27.95
N VAL A 46 14.28 2.19 28.78
CA VAL A 46 13.51 0.95 28.69
C VAL A 46 12.70 0.88 27.38
N ASN A 47 12.04 1.96 26.99
CA ASN A 47 11.26 2.00 25.74
C ASN A 47 12.18 1.93 24.51
N LEU A 48 13.37 2.54 24.60
CA LEU A 48 14.37 2.47 23.53
C LEU A 48 14.96 1.07 23.42
N ALA A 49 15.28 0.42 24.55
CA ALA A 49 15.74 -0.96 24.58
C ALA A 49 14.68 -1.93 24.04
N ALA A 50 13.40 -1.73 24.37
CA ALA A 50 12.30 -2.52 23.82
C ALA A 50 12.16 -2.34 22.30
N LEU A 51 12.28 -1.10 21.79
CA LEU A 51 12.25 -0.84 20.34
C LEU A 51 13.45 -1.48 19.63
N ILE A 52 14.66 -1.34 20.18
CA ILE A 52 15.86 -1.99 19.62
C ILE A 52 15.69 -3.51 19.64
N GLY A 53 15.16 -4.07 20.72
CA GLY A 53 14.84 -5.49 20.82
C GLY A 53 13.90 -5.93 19.69
N LEU A 54 12.78 -5.23 19.48
CA LEU A 54 11.85 -5.55 18.40
C LEU A 54 12.47 -5.46 16.99
N LEU A 55 13.42 -4.56 16.77
CA LEU A 55 14.14 -4.43 15.50
C LEU A 55 15.16 -5.54 15.27
N VAL A 56 15.87 -5.98 16.31
CA VAL A 56 17.00 -6.92 16.21
C VAL A 56 16.55 -8.38 16.32
N VAL A 57 15.54 -8.66 17.14
CA VAL A 57 15.04 -10.01 17.42
C VAL A 57 14.66 -10.81 16.16
N PRO A 58 14.03 -10.23 15.12
CA PRO A 58 13.76 -10.95 13.88
C PRO A 58 15.00 -11.50 13.20
N PHE A 59 16.07 -10.70 13.14
CA PHE A 59 17.33 -11.10 12.52
C PHE A 59 18.01 -12.21 13.32
N ILE A 60 18.01 -12.11 14.66
CA ILE A 60 18.55 -13.17 15.51
C ILE A 60 17.74 -14.46 15.33
N TRP A 61 16.41 -14.37 15.34
CA TRP A 61 15.56 -15.54 15.25
C TRP A 61 15.74 -16.25 13.90
N VAL A 62 15.64 -15.53 12.78
CA VAL A 62 15.79 -16.12 11.44
C VAL A 62 17.19 -16.73 11.26
N ASN A 63 18.27 -16.01 11.60
CA ASN A 63 19.62 -16.48 11.28
C ASN A 63 20.20 -17.51 12.25
N PHE A 64 19.59 -17.71 13.43
CA PHE A 64 20.09 -18.68 14.43
C PHE A 64 19.17 -19.89 14.64
N HIS A 65 17.90 -19.84 14.22
CA HIS A 65 16.93 -20.93 14.49
C HIS A 65 16.44 -21.66 13.23
N GLN A 66 16.77 -21.18 12.03
CA GLN A 66 16.29 -21.74 10.77
C GLN A 66 17.50 -22.20 9.93
N ASP A 67 17.39 -23.36 9.30
CA ASP A 67 18.36 -23.87 8.34
C ASP A 67 17.97 -23.46 6.90
N ASP A 68 18.94 -23.39 5.98
CA ASP A 68 18.64 -23.10 4.57
C ASP A 68 17.87 -24.28 3.95
N GLY A 69 16.57 -24.09 3.68
CA GLY A 69 15.63 -25.14 3.27
C GLY A 69 15.45 -25.34 1.76
N TYR A 70 14.62 -26.34 1.42
CA TYR A 70 14.30 -26.80 0.05
C TYR A 70 13.56 -25.77 -0.82
N TYR A 71 12.79 -24.85 -0.24
CA TYR A 71 12.05 -23.84 -1.01
C TYR A 71 12.96 -22.78 -1.68
N ASP A 72 14.16 -22.53 -1.13
CA ASP A 72 15.18 -21.67 -1.78
C ASP A 72 15.71 -22.30 -3.08
N TYR A 73 15.70 -23.64 -3.17
CA TYR A 73 16.03 -24.34 -4.42
C TYR A 73 15.02 -24.03 -5.54
N LYS A 74 13.72 -24.19 -5.29
CA LYS A 74 12.67 -23.97 -6.31
C LYS A 74 12.73 -22.57 -6.91
N ARG A 75 12.85 -21.56 -6.05
CA ARG A 75 12.94 -20.16 -6.48
C ARG A 75 14.21 -19.84 -7.26
N ASN A 76 15.36 -20.39 -6.84
CA ASN A 76 16.60 -20.19 -7.58
C ASN A 76 16.58 -20.94 -8.92
N LEU A 77 15.88 -22.07 -9.01
CA LEU A 77 15.70 -22.81 -10.25
C LEU A 77 14.93 -21.97 -11.28
N GLU A 78 13.78 -21.43 -10.92
CA GLU A 78 12.97 -20.59 -11.82
C GLU A 78 13.76 -19.40 -12.36
N LYS A 79 14.44 -18.66 -11.47
CA LYS A 79 15.27 -17.51 -11.88
C LYS A 79 16.40 -17.89 -12.84
N VAL A 80 17.01 -19.06 -12.62
CA VAL A 80 18.08 -19.58 -13.48
C VAL A 80 17.52 -20.07 -14.81
N ILE A 81 16.32 -20.65 -14.84
CA ILE A 81 15.63 -21.04 -16.09
C ILE A 81 15.23 -19.80 -16.89
N GLU A 82 14.72 -18.75 -16.24
CA GLU A 82 14.27 -17.52 -16.93
C GLU A 82 15.42 -16.65 -17.45
N ASN A 83 16.53 -16.56 -16.69
CA ASN A 83 17.59 -15.56 -16.96
C ASN A 83 18.97 -16.17 -17.25
N GLY A 84 19.17 -17.45 -16.96
CA GLY A 84 20.45 -18.14 -17.12
C GLY A 84 20.63 -18.72 -18.52
N ASP A 85 21.89 -18.84 -18.95
CA ASP A 85 22.20 -19.67 -20.12
C ASP A 85 22.10 -21.17 -19.79
N ALA A 86 22.16 -22.04 -20.80
CA ALA A 86 22.09 -23.48 -20.59
C ALA A 86 23.21 -24.02 -19.67
N GLY A 87 24.34 -23.30 -19.56
CA GLY A 87 25.44 -23.60 -18.66
C GLY A 87 25.10 -23.29 -17.20
N ASP A 88 24.43 -22.18 -16.94
CA ASP A 88 23.95 -21.78 -15.62
C ASP A 88 22.91 -22.77 -15.06
N VAL A 89 21.94 -23.18 -15.90
CA VAL A 89 20.93 -24.20 -15.54
C VAL A 89 21.59 -25.54 -15.21
N THR A 90 22.58 -25.94 -16.01
CA THR A 90 23.37 -27.17 -15.76
C THR A 90 24.14 -27.09 -14.45
N SER A 91 24.80 -25.97 -14.19
CA SER A 91 25.55 -25.72 -12.94
C SER A 91 24.63 -25.76 -11.71
N PHE A 92 23.42 -25.20 -11.85
CA PHE A 92 22.42 -25.14 -10.80
C PHE A 92 21.94 -26.54 -10.39
N HIS A 93 21.43 -27.35 -11.32
CA HIS A 93 20.99 -28.71 -11.01
C HIS A 93 22.11 -29.58 -10.38
N LYS A 94 23.36 -29.36 -10.79
CA LYS A 94 24.53 -30.07 -10.21
C LYS A 94 24.83 -29.66 -8.77
N LYS A 95 24.61 -28.39 -8.40
CA LYS A 95 24.77 -27.92 -7.01
C LYS A 95 23.59 -28.37 -6.16
N ALA A 96 22.38 -28.26 -6.69
CA ALA A 96 21.15 -28.61 -5.99
C ALA A 96 21.11 -30.07 -5.53
N ILE A 97 21.41 -31.02 -6.43
CA ILE A 97 21.41 -32.45 -6.07
C ILE A 97 22.47 -32.82 -5.04
N LYS A 98 23.52 -32.00 -4.88
CA LYS A 98 24.54 -32.18 -3.83
C LYS A 98 24.09 -31.60 -2.49
N GLN A 99 23.34 -30.51 -2.53
CA GLN A 99 22.86 -29.82 -1.34
C GLN A 99 21.63 -30.53 -0.74
N PHE A 100 20.75 -31.04 -1.60
CA PHE A 100 19.52 -31.74 -1.22
C PHE A 100 19.47 -33.14 -1.86
N PRO A 101 20.42 -34.04 -1.51
CA PRO A 101 20.51 -35.37 -2.13
C PRO A 101 19.28 -36.23 -1.82
N ASP A 102 18.60 -35.98 -0.71
CA ASP A 102 17.47 -36.78 -0.23
C ASP A 102 16.09 -36.26 -0.65
N ASN A 103 15.97 -35.03 -1.16
CA ASN A 103 14.67 -34.42 -1.49
C ASN A 103 14.07 -35.01 -2.77
N ILE A 104 12.78 -35.37 -2.74
CA ILE A 104 12.14 -36.14 -3.81
C ILE A 104 12.06 -35.34 -5.11
N SER A 105 11.60 -34.10 -5.07
CA SER A 105 11.36 -33.32 -6.28
C SER A 105 12.65 -32.76 -6.90
N VAL A 106 13.69 -32.43 -6.11
CA VAL A 106 15.05 -32.17 -6.66
C VAL A 106 15.52 -33.37 -7.49
N ASN A 107 15.30 -34.59 -6.98
CA ASN A 107 15.68 -35.81 -7.65
C ASN A 107 14.92 -36.00 -8.97
N ILE A 108 13.60 -35.79 -8.97
CA ILE A 108 12.76 -35.90 -10.16
C ILE A 108 13.17 -34.88 -11.22
N GLU A 109 13.30 -33.61 -10.85
CA GLU A 109 13.70 -32.54 -11.77
C GLU A 109 15.10 -32.76 -12.33
N TYR A 110 16.04 -33.21 -11.50
CA TYR A 110 17.38 -33.58 -11.93
C TYR A 110 17.35 -34.69 -13.00
N MET A 111 16.52 -35.72 -12.81
CA MET A 111 16.35 -36.81 -13.77
C MET A 111 15.69 -36.33 -15.07
N MET A 112 14.63 -35.53 -14.97
CA MET A 112 13.95 -34.94 -16.13
C MET A 112 14.91 -34.07 -16.95
N PHE A 113 15.63 -33.15 -16.30
CA PHE A 113 16.62 -32.29 -16.93
C PHE A 113 17.72 -33.13 -17.59
N ALA A 114 18.35 -34.05 -16.84
CA ALA A 114 19.44 -34.86 -17.38
C ALA A 114 18.98 -35.78 -18.54
N SER A 115 17.73 -36.26 -18.52
CA SER A 115 17.15 -37.02 -19.63
C SER A 115 16.95 -36.15 -20.87
N ASN A 116 16.31 -34.98 -20.72
CA ASN A 116 16.03 -34.05 -21.81
C ASN A 116 17.30 -33.57 -22.53
N TYR A 117 18.41 -33.39 -21.79
CA TYR A 117 19.70 -32.96 -22.34
C TYR A 117 20.65 -34.13 -22.67
N GLY A 118 20.21 -35.39 -22.54
CA GLY A 118 21.01 -36.57 -22.89
C GLY A 118 22.25 -36.82 -22.02
N LEU A 119 22.26 -36.34 -20.78
CA LEU A 119 23.39 -36.40 -19.84
C LEU A 119 23.51 -37.80 -19.17
N LYS A 120 23.79 -38.84 -19.96
CA LYS A 120 23.82 -40.24 -19.49
C LYS A 120 24.74 -40.48 -18.28
N SER A 121 25.89 -39.82 -18.21
CA SER A 121 26.84 -40.00 -17.10
C SER A 121 26.32 -39.49 -15.75
N TRP A 122 25.41 -38.51 -15.77
CA TRP A 122 24.75 -37.98 -14.57
C TRP A 122 23.68 -38.94 -14.08
N LEU A 123 22.88 -39.44 -15.02
CA LEU A 123 21.84 -40.44 -14.76
C LEU A 123 22.42 -41.73 -14.19
N ILE A 124 23.53 -42.24 -14.74
CA ILE A 124 24.21 -43.43 -14.22
C ILE A 124 24.68 -43.22 -12.78
N LYS A 125 25.36 -42.09 -12.49
CA LYS A 125 25.82 -41.76 -11.13
C LYS A 125 24.65 -41.68 -10.14
N ARG A 126 23.50 -41.18 -10.58
CA ARG A 126 22.33 -41.08 -9.73
C ARG A 126 21.68 -42.45 -9.48
N ALA A 127 21.60 -43.30 -10.50
CA ALA A 127 21.15 -44.68 -10.35
C ALA A 127 22.04 -45.47 -9.37
N ASP A 128 23.37 -45.32 -9.47
CA ASP A 128 24.31 -45.96 -8.56
C ASP A 128 24.11 -45.49 -7.10
N PHE A 129 23.88 -44.19 -6.89
CA PHE A 129 23.57 -43.65 -5.57
C PHE A 129 22.27 -44.24 -4.98
N TYR A 130 21.20 -44.37 -5.77
CA TYR A 130 19.96 -45.00 -5.29
C TYR A 130 20.19 -46.46 -4.88
N GLN A 131 20.92 -47.23 -5.68
CA GLN A 131 21.26 -48.62 -5.37
C GLN A 131 22.07 -48.72 -4.08
N GLU A 132 23.00 -47.79 -3.85
CA GLU A 132 23.80 -47.72 -2.62
C GLU A 132 22.93 -47.43 -1.39
N GLN A 133 22.02 -46.46 -1.46
CA GLN A 133 21.11 -46.15 -0.34
C GLN A 133 20.16 -47.31 -0.01
N ILE A 134 19.63 -47.97 -1.05
CA ILE A 134 18.82 -49.19 -0.92
C ILE A 134 19.62 -50.30 -0.22
N ALA A 135 20.88 -50.52 -0.63
CA ALA A 135 21.74 -51.55 -0.05
C ALA A 135 22.12 -51.24 1.42
N GLN A 136 22.18 -49.96 1.79
CA GLN A 136 22.43 -49.51 3.17
C GLN A 136 21.18 -49.56 4.06
N GLY A 137 19.98 -49.78 3.48
CA GLY A 137 18.71 -49.82 4.21
C GLY A 137 18.11 -48.45 4.53
N ASN A 138 18.72 -47.35 4.07
CA ASN A 138 18.26 -45.99 4.34
C ASN A 138 17.11 -45.62 3.40
N GLU A 139 15.94 -45.26 3.96
CA GLU A 139 14.76 -44.79 3.21
C GLU A 139 14.50 -45.62 1.94
N THR A 140 14.60 -46.93 2.10
CA THR A 140 14.68 -47.90 1.01
C THR A 140 13.52 -47.75 0.01
N GLU A 141 12.31 -47.50 0.51
CA GLU A 141 11.10 -47.34 -0.30
C GLU A 141 11.15 -46.07 -1.19
N LYS A 142 11.67 -44.95 -0.66
CA LYS A 142 11.86 -43.69 -1.42
C LYS A 142 12.75 -43.91 -2.62
N TYR A 143 13.92 -44.52 -2.38
CA TYR A 143 14.91 -44.74 -3.42
C TYR A 143 14.50 -45.79 -4.44
N GLN A 144 13.69 -46.77 -4.05
CA GLN A 144 13.06 -47.70 -4.99
C GLN A 144 12.09 -46.99 -5.95
N LEU A 145 11.20 -46.15 -5.41
CA LEU A 145 10.26 -45.35 -6.21
C LEU A 145 10.98 -44.37 -7.15
N LEU A 146 11.99 -43.65 -6.64
CA LEU A 146 12.82 -42.77 -7.47
C LEU A 146 13.59 -43.52 -8.56
N SER A 147 14.04 -44.75 -8.30
CA SER A 147 14.67 -45.59 -9.30
C SER A 147 13.68 -45.99 -10.40
N HIS A 148 12.45 -46.37 -10.05
CA HIS A 148 11.40 -46.66 -11.03
C HIS A 148 11.05 -45.44 -11.89
N LEU A 149 10.93 -44.25 -11.30
CA LEU A 149 10.77 -42.99 -12.03
C LEU A 149 11.94 -42.73 -12.99
N GLY A 150 13.18 -42.95 -12.52
CA GLY A 150 14.37 -42.85 -13.35
C GLY A 150 14.33 -43.78 -14.58
N ALA A 151 13.82 -45.01 -14.42
CA ALA A 151 13.63 -45.94 -15.52
C ALA A 151 12.57 -45.43 -16.53
N ILE A 152 11.47 -44.85 -16.04
CA ILE A 152 10.41 -44.26 -16.90
C ILE A 152 10.97 -43.13 -17.75
N TYR A 153 11.68 -42.17 -17.14
CA TYR A 153 12.18 -40.98 -17.82
C TYR A 153 13.36 -41.25 -18.76
N THR A 154 14.20 -42.24 -18.46
CA THR A 154 15.50 -42.40 -19.14
C THR A 154 15.59 -43.66 -20.00
N GLY A 155 14.78 -44.68 -19.72
CA GLY A 155 14.88 -46.01 -20.35
C GLY A 155 16.19 -46.75 -20.06
N LEU A 156 16.96 -46.32 -19.06
CA LEU A 156 18.23 -46.97 -18.70
C LEU A 156 18.00 -48.16 -17.78
N GLN A 157 18.48 -49.34 -18.17
CA GLN A 157 18.44 -50.57 -17.35
C GLN A 157 19.09 -50.41 -15.97
N ARG A 158 19.99 -49.44 -15.79
CA ARG A 158 20.63 -49.19 -14.50
C ARG A 158 19.64 -48.72 -13.42
N PHE A 159 18.50 -48.16 -13.81
CA PHE A 159 17.40 -47.80 -12.93
C PHE A 159 16.37 -48.92 -12.73
N GLU A 160 16.42 -49.99 -13.53
CA GLU A 160 15.49 -51.12 -13.39
C GLU A 160 15.81 -51.88 -12.11
N TYR A 161 14.85 -51.86 -11.19
CA TYR A 161 14.97 -52.50 -9.89
C TYR A 161 13.88 -53.56 -9.73
N THR A 162 14.28 -54.82 -9.55
CA THR A 162 13.44 -56.03 -9.63
C THR A 162 13.08 -56.66 -8.28
N HIS A 163 13.45 -56.06 -7.14
CA HIS A 163 13.31 -56.70 -5.83
C HIS A 163 12.55 -55.88 -4.78
N GLY A 164 11.25 -56.13 -4.65
CA GLY A 164 10.47 -55.78 -3.45
C GLY A 164 9.07 -55.28 -3.80
N LYS A 165 8.07 -55.73 -3.03
CA LYS A 165 6.77 -55.05 -2.99
C LYS A 165 6.99 -53.73 -2.26
N VAL A 166 6.77 -52.60 -2.93
CA VAL A 166 6.80 -51.28 -2.30
C VAL A 166 5.61 -51.20 -1.35
N ASN A 167 5.85 -50.81 -0.09
CA ASN A 167 4.78 -50.59 0.87
C ASN A 167 4.05 -49.29 0.52
N GLN A 168 2.72 -49.36 0.38
CA GLN A 168 1.89 -48.27 -0.12
C GLN A 168 1.66 -47.16 0.93
N GLU A 169 1.94 -47.43 2.21
CA GLU A 169 1.46 -46.59 3.32
C GLU A 169 2.40 -45.43 3.73
N SER A 170 3.68 -45.43 3.35
CA SER A 170 4.68 -44.46 3.85
C SER A 170 4.95 -43.26 2.92
N LEU A 171 4.76 -43.43 1.60
CA LEU A 171 5.09 -42.45 0.55
C LEU A 171 3.99 -42.39 -0.52
N ILE A 172 2.76 -42.20 -0.05
CA ILE A 172 1.54 -42.23 -0.87
C ILE A 172 1.64 -41.25 -2.07
N GLY A 173 2.12 -40.03 -1.85
CA GLY A 173 2.27 -39.02 -2.91
C GLY A 173 3.22 -39.43 -4.03
N LEU A 174 4.44 -39.86 -3.68
CA LEU A 174 5.45 -40.30 -4.66
C LEU A 174 5.01 -41.58 -5.41
N TYR A 175 4.29 -42.46 -4.74
CA TYR A 175 3.71 -43.65 -5.38
C TYR A 175 2.67 -43.27 -6.44
N HIS A 176 1.73 -42.38 -6.10
CA HIS A 176 0.74 -41.88 -7.06
C HIS A 176 1.40 -41.12 -8.20
N PHE A 177 2.41 -40.30 -7.91
CA PHE A 177 3.18 -39.58 -8.94
C PHE A 177 3.87 -40.54 -9.93
N LEU A 178 4.47 -41.62 -9.44
CA LEU A 178 5.06 -42.67 -10.28
C LEU A 178 4.03 -43.33 -11.19
N ASN A 179 2.87 -43.71 -10.65
CA ASN A 179 1.80 -44.33 -11.44
C ASN A 179 1.24 -43.36 -12.48
N ALA A 180 1.13 -42.09 -12.13
CA ALA A 180 0.68 -41.04 -13.03
C ALA A 180 1.63 -40.87 -14.23
N GLU A 181 2.94 -40.78 -13.98
CA GLU A 181 3.96 -40.70 -15.04
C GLU A 181 3.97 -41.96 -15.93
N LYS A 182 3.73 -43.14 -15.34
CA LYS A 182 3.60 -44.39 -16.10
C LYS A 182 2.37 -44.36 -17.02
N ALA A 183 1.20 -44.05 -16.46
CA ALA A 183 -0.05 -43.95 -17.22
C ALA A 183 0.05 -42.88 -18.32
N TYR A 184 0.67 -41.74 -18.03
CA TYR A 184 0.93 -40.67 -19.00
C TYR A 184 1.81 -41.17 -20.16
N LYS A 185 2.88 -41.91 -19.88
CA LYS A 185 3.74 -42.52 -20.90
C LYS A 185 3.01 -43.56 -21.75
N ASP A 186 2.07 -44.30 -21.15
CA ASP A 186 1.21 -45.28 -21.82
C ASP A 186 0.01 -44.64 -22.56
N LEU A 187 -0.12 -43.31 -22.51
CA LEU A 187 -1.24 -42.51 -23.05
C LEU A 187 -2.62 -42.82 -22.43
N ASP A 188 -2.63 -43.38 -21.23
CA ASP A 188 -3.84 -43.55 -20.41
C ASP A 188 -4.07 -42.27 -19.58
N LEU A 189 -4.62 -41.25 -20.23
CA LEU A 189 -4.73 -39.90 -19.68
C LEU A 189 -5.72 -39.79 -18.51
N GLU A 190 -6.77 -40.61 -18.50
CA GLU A 190 -7.77 -40.63 -17.42
C GLU A 190 -7.14 -41.14 -16.10
N VAL A 191 -6.37 -42.24 -16.19
CA VAL A 191 -5.63 -42.77 -15.05
C VAL A 191 -4.51 -41.82 -14.64
N ALA A 192 -3.77 -41.26 -15.61
CA ALA A 192 -2.71 -40.29 -15.34
C ALA A 192 -3.22 -39.08 -14.57
N GLN A 193 -4.33 -38.49 -15.00
CA GLN A 193 -4.95 -37.35 -14.31
C GLN A 193 -5.34 -37.71 -12.87
N LYS A 194 -6.05 -38.82 -12.68
CA LYS A 194 -6.49 -39.26 -11.35
C LYS A 194 -5.31 -39.45 -10.39
N GLU A 195 -4.26 -40.12 -10.86
CA GLU A 195 -3.07 -40.38 -10.05
C GLU A 195 -2.27 -39.08 -9.78
N PHE A 196 -2.16 -38.15 -10.74
CA PHE A 196 -1.54 -36.85 -10.47
C PHE A 196 -2.34 -36.04 -9.45
N ILE A 197 -3.68 -36.11 -9.46
CA ILE A 197 -4.51 -35.44 -8.45
C ILE A 197 -4.23 -36.01 -7.06
N LEU A 198 -4.09 -37.33 -6.93
CA LEU A 198 -3.73 -37.95 -5.65
C LEU A 198 -2.31 -37.56 -5.19
N ALA A 199 -1.39 -37.34 -6.13
CA ALA A 199 -0.05 -36.86 -5.83
C ALA A 199 0.00 -35.41 -5.33
N LEU A 200 -1.03 -34.59 -5.58
CA LEU A 200 -1.10 -33.19 -5.09
C LEU A 200 -1.21 -33.09 -3.57
N GLN A 201 -1.53 -34.19 -2.88
CA GLN A 201 -1.56 -34.22 -1.41
C GLN A 201 -0.15 -34.15 -0.77
N ASP A 202 0.89 -34.31 -1.58
CA ASP A 202 2.29 -34.24 -1.14
C ASP A 202 2.89 -32.88 -1.54
N ASP A 203 3.15 -32.04 -0.52
CA ASP A 203 3.69 -30.68 -0.67
C ASP A 203 5.01 -30.65 -1.48
N GLU A 204 5.83 -31.72 -1.43
CA GLU A 204 7.07 -31.79 -2.21
C GLU A 204 6.76 -31.93 -3.71
N LEU A 205 5.71 -32.68 -4.07
CA LEU A 205 5.38 -33.06 -5.45
C LEU A 205 4.33 -32.17 -6.10
N GLN A 206 3.62 -31.35 -5.32
CA GLN A 206 2.48 -30.55 -5.75
C GLN A 206 2.76 -29.77 -7.04
N ASP A 207 3.87 -29.03 -7.13
CA ASP A 207 4.22 -28.22 -8.31
C ASP A 207 4.48 -29.08 -9.56
N LEU A 208 5.17 -30.21 -9.40
CA LEU A 208 5.45 -31.13 -10.50
C LEU A 208 4.18 -31.81 -11.00
N ALA A 209 3.34 -32.29 -10.08
CA ALA A 209 2.08 -32.93 -10.41
C ALA A 209 1.12 -31.95 -11.08
N TYR A 210 1.06 -30.71 -10.58
CA TYR A 210 0.27 -29.64 -11.17
C TYR A 210 0.75 -29.30 -12.59
N ALA A 211 2.06 -29.11 -12.80
CA ALA A 211 2.61 -28.79 -14.13
C ALA A 211 2.30 -29.89 -15.16
N ARG A 212 2.24 -31.16 -14.72
CA ARG A 212 1.80 -32.29 -15.55
C ARG A 212 0.31 -32.26 -15.85
N LEU A 213 -0.53 -32.02 -14.84
CA LEU A 213 -1.98 -31.89 -15.02
C LEU A 213 -2.33 -30.75 -15.98
N GLU A 214 -1.70 -29.59 -15.81
CA GLU A 214 -1.89 -28.45 -16.71
C GLU A 214 -1.51 -28.82 -18.14
N GLY A 215 -0.36 -29.49 -18.32
CA GLY A 215 0.07 -30.00 -19.62
C GLY A 215 -0.92 -30.99 -20.23
N ILE A 216 -1.54 -31.86 -19.42
CA ILE A 216 -2.56 -32.81 -19.86
C ILE A 216 -3.81 -32.05 -20.33
N TRP A 217 -4.32 -31.13 -19.50
CA TRP A 217 -5.55 -30.38 -19.79
C TRP A 217 -5.45 -29.53 -21.05
N TRP A 218 -4.35 -28.80 -21.25
CA TRP A 218 -4.20 -27.92 -22.42
C TRP A 218 -3.96 -28.66 -23.73
N ASN A 219 -3.30 -29.82 -23.69
CA ASN A 219 -2.88 -30.53 -24.91
C ASN A 219 -3.88 -31.60 -25.35
N TYR A 220 -4.70 -32.15 -24.45
CA TYR A 220 -5.50 -33.33 -24.73
C TYR A 220 -7.00 -33.20 -24.43
N TYR A 221 -7.43 -32.19 -23.68
CA TYR A 221 -8.84 -32.02 -23.31
C TYR A 221 -9.43 -30.73 -23.88
N THR A 222 -10.69 -30.80 -24.29
CA THR A 222 -11.51 -29.63 -24.60
C THR A 222 -12.10 -29.02 -23.34
N ILE A 223 -12.54 -27.75 -23.42
CA ILE A 223 -13.20 -27.06 -22.29
C ILE A 223 -14.44 -27.84 -21.83
N ASP A 224 -15.19 -28.42 -22.77
CA ASP A 224 -16.40 -29.20 -22.46
C ASP A 224 -16.07 -30.49 -21.69
N GLU A 225 -14.97 -31.16 -22.02
CA GLU A 225 -14.50 -32.36 -21.30
C GLU A 225 -13.96 -32.04 -19.90
N LEU A 226 -13.41 -30.83 -19.71
CA LEU A 226 -12.93 -30.36 -18.41
C LEU A 226 -14.03 -29.87 -17.47
N SER A 227 -15.24 -29.64 -18.00
CA SER A 227 -16.36 -29.06 -17.24
C SER A 227 -16.67 -29.83 -15.96
N ALA A 228 -16.74 -31.17 -16.02
CA ALA A 228 -17.04 -32.01 -14.87
C ALA A 228 -16.03 -31.85 -13.73
N TYR A 229 -14.74 -31.70 -14.05
CA TYR A 229 -13.68 -31.53 -13.06
C TYR A 229 -13.70 -30.14 -12.41
N ALA A 230 -14.21 -29.13 -13.09
CA ALA A 230 -14.34 -27.80 -12.50
C ALA A 230 -15.33 -27.76 -11.32
N TYR A 231 -16.22 -28.74 -11.19
CA TYR A 231 -17.18 -28.85 -10.08
C TYR A 231 -16.72 -29.80 -8.97
N ASP A 232 -15.60 -30.49 -9.15
CA ASP A 232 -15.02 -31.39 -8.16
C ASP A 232 -14.16 -30.60 -7.17
N MET A 233 -14.51 -30.62 -5.88
CA MET A 233 -13.80 -29.85 -4.84
C MET A 233 -12.38 -30.35 -4.55
N ASP A 234 -12.05 -31.59 -4.92
CA ASP A 234 -10.70 -32.12 -4.76
C ASP A 234 -9.76 -31.61 -5.86
N ILE A 235 -10.31 -31.30 -7.04
CA ILE A 235 -9.57 -30.77 -8.19
C ILE A 235 -9.63 -29.25 -8.23
N PHE A 236 -10.74 -28.69 -7.76
CA PHE A 236 -11.08 -27.28 -7.88
C PHE A 236 -9.92 -26.36 -7.46
N PRO A 237 -9.27 -26.46 -6.29
CA PRO A 237 -8.14 -25.59 -5.90
C PRO A 237 -6.99 -25.55 -6.90
N HIS A 238 -6.80 -26.63 -7.64
CA HIS A 238 -5.69 -26.90 -8.54
C HIS A 238 -6.01 -26.65 -10.01
N MET A 239 -7.18 -26.09 -10.33
CA MET A 239 -7.47 -25.65 -11.69
C MET A 239 -7.11 -24.16 -11.86
N PRO A 240 -6.66 -23.69 -13.04
CA PRO A 240 -6.47 -22.26 -13.27
C PRO A 240 -7.78 -21.49 -13.08
N PHE A 241 -7.73 -20.36 -12.36
CA PHE A 241 -8.91 -19.53 -12.10
C PHE A 241 -9.65 -19.12 -13.37
N ASN A 242 -8.91 -18.69 -14.40
CA ASN A 242 -9.48 -18.21 -15.66
C ASN A 242 -10.17 -19.34 -16.43
N LEU A 243 -9.65 -20.57 -16.36
CA LEU A 243 -10.25 -21.74 -16.98
C LEU A 243 -11.58 -22.10 -16.32
N ARG A 244 -11.60 -22.22 -14.97
CA ARG A 244 -12.85 -22.42 -14.22
C ARG A 244 -13.89 -21.35 -14.53
N ARG A 245 -13.43 -20.09 -14.58
CA ARG A 245 -14.29 -18.94 -14.88
C ARG A 245 -14.92 -19.04 -16.26
N GLU A 246 -14.17 -19.44 -17.28
CA GLU A 246 -14.68 -19.64 -18.65
C GLU A 246 -15.71 -20.77 -18.70
N ILE A 247 -15.41 -21.91 -18.06
CA ILE A 247 -16.33 -23.05 -17.93
C ILE A 247 -17.67 -22.62 -17.31
N TYR A 248 -17.65 -21.93 -16.17
CA TYR A 248 -18.90 -21.53 -15.50
C TYR A 248 -19.72 -20.49 -16.26
N ILE A 249 -19.08 -19.65 -17.08
CA ILE A 249 -19.78 -18.73 -17.97
C ILE A 249 -20.47 -19.53 -19.08
N ASN A 250 -19.77 -20.47 -19.70
CA ASN A 250 -20.30 -21.32 -20.77
C ASN A 250 -21.47 -22.19 -20.28
N ASP A 251 -21.36 -22.75 -19.08
CA ASP A 251 -22.40 -23.57 -18.45
C ASP A 251 -23.59 -22.76 -17.92
N GLY A 252 -23.46 -21.44 -17.80
CA GLY A 252 -24.44 -20.57 -17.13
C GLY A 252 -24.52 -20.78 -15.61
N SER A 253 -23.49 -21.38 -15.02
CA SER A 253 -23.38 -21.75 -13.60
C SER A 253 -22.96 -20.58 -12.72
N TRP A 254 -23.83 -19.58 -12.60
CA TRP A 254 -23.52 -18.32 -11.90
C TRP A 254 -23.17 -18.47 -10.41
N GLY A 255 -23.73 -19.48 -9.73
CA GLY A 255 -23.38 -19.80 -8.34
C GLY A 255 -21.91 -20.20 -8.19
N TRP A 256 -21.45 -21.10 -9.07
CA TRP A 256 -20.05 -21.53 -9.12
C TRP A 256 -19.11 -20.45 -9.62
N TYR A 257 -19.57 -19.62 -10.57
CA TYR A 257 -18.84 -18.43 -11.00
C TYR A 257 -18.54 -17.47 -9.82
N LEU A 258 -19.54 -17.18 -8.99
CA LEU A 258 -19.36 -16.33 -7.81
C LEU A 258 -18.50 -17.02 -6.74
N PHE A 259 -18.72 -18.32 -6.50
CA PHE A 259 -17.90 -19.11 -5.60
C PHE A 259 -16.42 -19.11 -6.02
N ASN A 260 -16.12 -19.23 -7.31
CA ASN A 260 -14.77 -19.17 -7.85
C ASN A 260 -14.04 -17.87 -7.50
N GLY A 261 -14.74 -16.74 -7.64
CA GLY A 261 -14.18 -15.45 -7.26
C GLY A 261 -14.02 -15.29 -5.74
N ILE A 262 -15.01 -15.72 -4.94
CA ILE A 262 -14.88 -15.72 -3.46
C ILE A 262 -13.71 -16.60 -3.02
N TYR A 263 -13.55 -17.76 -3.64
CA TYR A 263 -12.45 -18.67 -3.36
C TYR A 263 -11.10 -18.03 -3.66
N ARG A 264 -10.96 -17.41 -4.84
CA ARG A 264 -9.73 -16.70 -5.18
C ARG A 264 -9.43 -15.54 -4.24
N ASP A 265 -10.46 -14.79 -3.84
CA ASP A 265 -10.25 -13.57 -3.07
C ASP A 265 -9.99 -13.86 -1.58
N PHE A 266 -10.49 -14.99 -1.05
CA PHE A 266 -10.48 -15.27 0.40
C PHE A 266 -10.12 -16.71 0.81
N PHE A 267 -10.02 -17.68 -0.08
CA PHE A 267 -9.74 -19.06 0.32
C PHE A 267 -8.47 -19.64 -0.32
N SER A 268 -7.85 -18.93 -1.27
CA SER A 268 -6.56 -19.33 -1.84
C SER A 268 -5.34 -18.90 -1.03
N ALA A 269 -5.49 -17.94 -0.11
CA ALA A 269 -4.40 -17.43 0.72
C ALA A 269 -4.20 -18.28 1.98
N ASP A 270 -2.94 -18.49 2.36
CA ASP A 270 -2.58 -19.21 3.58
C ASP A 270 -2.56 -18.30 4.83
N LEU A 271 -2.42 -18.91 6.00
CA LEU A 271 -2.52 -18.19 7.28
C LEU A 271 -1.45 -17.10 7.47
N PRO A 272 -0.16 -17.30 7.12
CA PRO A 272 0.85 -16.25 7.24
C PRO A 272 0.57 -15.06 6.30
N ALA A 273 0.08 -15.31 5.07
CA ALA A 273 -0.38 -14.23 4.19
C ALA A 273 -1.49 -13.41 4.84
N TYR A 274 -2.49 -14.09 5.41
CA TYR A 274 -3.57 -13.45 6.15
C TYR A 274 -3.09 -12.54 7.27
N LEU A 275 -2.13 -13.01 8.07
CA LEU A 275 -1.56 -12.23 9.18
C LEU A 275 -0.81 -10.99 8.67
N ALA A 276 0.03 -11.15 7.64
CA ALA A 276 0.83 -10.06 7.07
C ALA A 276 -0.06 -8.98 6.43
N VAL A 277 -1.01 -9.40 5.58
CA VAL A 277 -1.93 -8.49 4.88
C VAL A 277 -2.88 -7.81 5.87
N SER A 278 -3.46 -8.54 6.82
CA SER A 278 -4.35 -7.96 7.83
C SER A 278 -3.64 -6.94 8.72
N PHE A 279 -2.40 -7.23 9.14
CA PHE A 279 -1.62 -6.29 9.94
C PHE A 279 -1.30 -5.01 9.17
N SER A 280 -0.87 -5.15 7.91
CA SER A 280 -0.67 -4.01 7.02
C SER A 280 -1.93 -3.15 6.90
N MET A 281 -3.08 -3.76 6.58
CA MET A 281 -4.34 -3.03 6.43
C MET A 281 -4.74 -2.35 7.74
N PHE A 282 -4.51 -3.00 8.89
CA PHE A 282 -4.80 -2.44 10.20
C PHE A 282 -3.95 -1.20 10.50
N VAL A 283 -2.64 -1.22 10.19
CA VAL A 283 -1.74 -0.06 10.33
C VAL A 283 -2.27 1.13 9.53
N TRP A 284 -2.62 0.90 8.27
CA TRP A 284 -3.17 1.94 7.39
C TRP A 284 -4.54 2.43 7.88
N LEU A 285 -5.42 1.53 8.33
CA LEU A 285 -6.72 1.90 8.88
C LEU A 285 -6.57 2.79 10.14
N LEU A 286 -5.62 2.47 11.02
CA LEU A 286 -5.32 3.29 12.19
C LEU A 286 -4.79 4.68 11.81
N PHE A 287 -3.92 4.75 10.80
CA PHE A 287 -3.42 6.00 10.25
C PHE A 287 -4.59 6.86 9.72
N ILE A 288 -5.41 6.31 8.82
CA ILE A 288 -6.57 6.99 8.22
C ILE A 288 -7.60 7.40 9.29
N ALA A 289 -7.90 6.53 10.25
CA ALA A 289 -8.83 6.84 11.33
C ALA A 289 -8.36 8.02 12.20
N GLN A 290 -7.06 8.22 12.37
CA GLN A 290 -6.53 9.39 13.09
C GLN A 290 -6.64 10.68 12.30
N ILE A 291 -6.37 10.66 10.99
CA ILE A 291 -6.48 11.87 10.16
C ILE A 291 -7.94 12.23 9.80
N LEU A 292 -8.89 11.31 10.03
CA LEU A 292 -10.33 11.54 9.87
C LEU A 292 -10.95 12.47 10.95
N PHE A 293 -10.26 12.69 12.08
CA PHE A 293 -10.79 13.46 13.22
C PHE A 293 -12.21 13.03 13.66
N ILE A 294 -12.48 11.73 13.62
CA ILE A 294 -13.76 11.14 14.02
C ILE A 294 -13.76 10.70 15.48
N GLU A 295 -14.91 10.82 16.13
CA GLU A 295 -15.13 10.27 17.46
C GLU A 295 -15.13 8.73 17.43
N ARG A 296 -14.70 8.10 18.54
CA ARG A 296 -14.69 6.64 18.67
C ARG A 296 -16.05 5.97 18.38
N LYS A 297 -17.16 6.66 18.62
CA LYS A 297 -18.51 6.11 18.35
C LYS A 297 -18.79 5.90 16.86
N ARG A 298 -17.97 6.47 15.95
CA ARG A 298 -18.16 6.39 14.49
C ARG A 298 -17.46 5.20 13.84
N TRP A 299 -16.68 4.40 14.58
CA TRP A 299 -16.08 3.16 14.07
C TRP A 299 -17.11 2.16 13.52
N LYS A 300 -18.34 2.19 14.06
CA LYS A 300 -19.49 1.41 13.54
C LYS A 300 -19.87 1.70 12.09
N PHE A 301 -19.35 2.78 11.50
CA PHE A 301 -19.54 3.13 10.10
C PHE A 301 -18.28 2.82 9.27
N ILE A 302 -17.09 3.00 9.86
CA ILE A 302 -15.81 2.78 9.18
C ILE A 302 -15.58 1.29 8.90
N VAL A 303 -15.84 0.42 9.88
CA VAL A 303 -15.62 -1.02 9.73
C VAL A 303 -16.53 -1.63 8.65
N PRO A 304 -17.86 -1.36 8.61
CA PRO A 304 -18.69 -1.85 7.51
C PRO A 304 -18.28 -1.32 6.13
N LEU A 305 -17.80 -0.07 6.04
CA LEU A 305 -17.31 0.48 4.77
C LEU A 305 -16.05 -0.25 4.29
N PHE A 306 -15.11 -0.55 5.19
CA PHE A 306 -13.94 -1.38 4.88
C PHE A 306 -14.35 -2.79 4.43
N ILE A 307 -15.25 -3.46 5.17
CA ILE A 307 -15.73 -4.80 4.83
C ILE A 307 -16.42 -4.82 3.46
N LEU A 308 -17.28 -3.83 3.19
CA LEU A 308 -17.95 -3.73 1.89
C LEU A 308 -16.93 -3.48 0.77
N GLY A 309 -15.90 -2.68 1.03
CA GLY A 309 -14.75 -2.49 0.13
C GLY A 309 -13.97 -3.78 -0.14
N ALA A 310 -13.88 -4.68 0.84
CA ALA A 310 -13.19 -5.96 0.70
C ALA A 310 -14.00 -7.04 -0.02
N VAL A 311 -15.33 -7.03 0.09
CA VAL A 311 -16.20 -8.07 -0.49
C VAL A 311 -16.66 -7.75 -1.92
N LEU A 312 -16.88 -6.47 -2.24
CA LEU A 312 -17.32 -6.08 -3.59
C LEU A 312 -16.28 -6.13 -4.73
N PRO A 313 -14.96 -6.36 -4.54
CA PRO A 313 -14.02 -6.61 -5.63
C PRO A 313 -14.43 -7.76 -6.56
N ILE A 314 -15.26 -8.70 -6.11
CA ILE A 314 -15.91 -9.72 -6.95
C ILE A 314 -16.60 -9.13 -8.20
N LEU A 315 -17.10 -7.89 -8.11
CA LEU A 315 -17.75 -7.19 -9.22
C LEU A 315 -16.77 -6.82 -10.35
N VAL A 316 -15.45 -6.78 -10.08
CA VAL A 316 -14.42 -6.57 -11.10
C VAL A 316 -14.48 -7.68 -12.14
N TYR A 317 -14.67 -8.94 -11.73
CA TYR A 317 -14.76 -10.06 -12.68
C TYR A 317 -15.96 -9.91 -13.61
N VAL A 318 -17.13 -9.60 -13.03
CA VAL A 318 -18.39 -9.40 -13.77
C VAL A 318 -18.26 -8.27 -14.79
N LEU A 319 -17.75 -7.11 -14.37
CA LEU A 319 -17.57 -5.97 -15.28
C LEU A 319 -16.50 -6.23 -16.33
N SER A 320 -15.42 -6.95 -15.97
CA SER A 320 -14.38 -7.34 -16.92
C SER A 320 -14.89 -8.31 -17.97
N ASP A 321 -15.73 -9.28 -17.62
CA ASP A 321 -16.38 -10.18 -18.58
C ASP A 321 -17.36 -9.45 -19.49
N LEU A 322 -18.16 -8.55 -18.93
CA LEU A 322 -19.05 -7.71 -19.72
C LEU A 322 -18.28 -6.87 -20.75
N LEU A 323 -17.15 -6.26 -20.34
CA LEU A 323 -16.29 -5.53 -21.28
C LEU A 323 -15.69 -6.43 -22.35
N ARG A 324 -15.22 -7.64 -21.99
CA ARG A 324 -14.69 -8.59 -22.98
C ARG A 324 -15.75 -9.04 -23.98
N TYR A 325 -16.98 -9.27 -23.53
CA TYR A 325 -18.11 -9.53 -24.41
C TYR A 325 -18.37 -8.37 -25.38
N VAL A 326 -18.42 -7.13 -24.87
CA VAL A 326 -18.59 -5.93 -25.69
C VAL A 326 -17.45 -5.78 -26.71
N TYR A 327 -16.20 -6.06 -26.32
CA TYR A 327 -15.06 -6.02 -27.24
C TYR A 327 -15.16 -7.07 -28.34
N GLY A 328 -15.63 -8.28 -28.03
CA GLY A 328 -15.89 -9.31 -29.03
C GLY A 328 -16.96 -8.89 -30.04
N VAL A 329 -18.05 -8.25 -29.58
CA VAL A 329 -19.11 -7.72 -30.45
C VAL A 329 -18.62 -6.56 -31.34
N LEU A 330 -17.71 -5.73 -30.82
CA LEU A 330 -17.17 -4.56 -31.51
C LEU A 330 -15.86 -4.81 -32.27
N ASP A 331 -15.36 -6.04 -32.29
CA ASP A 331 -14.08 -6.43 -32.91
C ASP A 331 -12.88 -5.61 -32.40
N ILE A 332 -12.84 -5.37 -31.08
CA ILE A 332 -11.75 -4.65 -30.41
C ILE A 332 -10.75 -5.64 -29.83
N HIS A 333 -9.51 -5.59 -30.29
CA HIS A 333 -8.42 -6.41 -29.77
C HIS A 333 -7.43 -5.57 -28.97
N LEU A 334 -7.43 -5.76 -27.64
CA LEU A 334 -6.47 -5.18 -26.72
C LEU A 334 -5.71 -6.30 -26.02
N LYS A 335 -4.38 -6.20 -25.99
CA LYS A 335 -3.53 -7.13 -25.23
C LYS A 335 -3.44 -6.70 -23.78
N HIS A 336 -3.20 -7.64 -22.88
CA HIS A 336 -3.16 -7.40 -21.43
C HIS A 336 -2.08 -6.38 -21.01
N ASN A 337 -1.00 -6.25 -21.78
CA ASN A 337 0.10 -5.32 -21.54
C ASN A 337 -0.03 -3.99 -22.31
N ASP A 338 -1.13 -3.78 -23.05
CA ASP A 338 -1.38 -2.51 -23.73
C ASP A 338 -1.81 -1.44 -22.72
N LEU A 339 -1.26 -0.23 -22.82
CA LEU A 339 -1.61 0.90 -21.94
C LEU A 339 -3.13 1.14 -21.86
N TRP A 340 -3.84 1.02 -22.97
CA TRP A 340 -5.30 1.19 -23.01
C TRP A 340 -6.05 0.07 -22.31
N TYR A 341 -5.55 -1.17 -22.39
CA TYR A 341 -6.09 -2.26 -21.59
C TYR A 341 -5.91 -1.97 -20.10
N CYS A 342 -4.71 -1.57 -19.68
CA CYS A 342 -4.46 -1.21 -18.28
C CYS A 342 -5.35 -0.04 -17.82
N ILE A 343 -5.58 0.99 -18.63
CA ILE A 343 -6.42 2.14 -18.25
C ILE A 343 -7.91 1.77 -18.21
N ILE A 344 -8.43 1.05 -19.20
CA ILE A 344 -9.87 0.82 -19.37
C ILE A 344 -10.33 -0.47 -18.70
N ASN A 345 -9.65 -1.60 -18.96
CA ASN A 345 -10.06 -2.90 -18.45
C ASN A 345 -9.68 -3.12 -16.99
N ILE A 346 -8.55 -2.53 -16.55
CA ILE A 346 -8.09 -2.66 -15.16
C ILE A 346 -8.46 -1.38 -14.40
N GLY A 347 -7.78 -0.27 -14.66
CA GLY A 347 -7.92 0.97 -13.91
C GLY A 347 -9.35 1.51 -13.81
N LEU A 348 -10.08 1.60 -14.92
CA LEU A 348 -11.46 2.11 -14.88
C LEU A 348 -12.41 1.16 -14.16
N VAL A 349 -12.36 -0.13 -14.46
CA VAL A 349 -13.23 -1.14 -13.83
C VAL A 349 -12.99 -1.16 -12.32
N GLU A 350 -11.73 -1.25 -11.91
CA GLU A 350 -11.38 -1.33 -10.50
C GLU A 350 -11.72 -0.07 -9.73
N GLU A 351 -11.47 1.12 -10.30
CA GLU A 351 -11.81 2.37 -9.61
C GLU A 351 -13.33 2.59 -9.51
N LEU A 352 -14.11 2.12 -10.48
CA LEU A 352 -15.58 2.14 -10.39
C LEU A 352 -16.10 1.21 -9.29
N VAL A 353 -15.60 -0.04 -9.23
CA VAL A 353 -15.97 -1.00 -8.18
C VAL A 353 -15.53 -0.50 -6.80
N LYS A 354 -14.31 0.02 -6.69
CA LYS A 354 -13.74 0.56 -5.45
C LYS A 354 -14.50 1.78 -4.94
N MET A 355 -15.07 2.60 -5.83
CA MET A 355 -15.92 3.74 -5.46
C MET A 355 -17.32 3.33 -4.98
N PHE A 356 -17.86 2.20 -5.46
CA PHE A 356 -19.24 1.80 -5.24
C PHE A 356 -19.64 1.64 -3.75
N PRO A 357 -18.86 0.96 -2.88
CA PRO A 357 -19.13 0.92 -1.43
C PRO A 357 -19.26 2.31 -0.80
N TRP A 358 -18.38 3.24 -1.19
CA TRP A 358 -18.41 4.60 -0.68
C TRP A 358 -19.64 5.39 -1.15
N VAL A 359 -20.08 5.18 -2.40
CA VAL A 359 -21.30 5.82 -2.92
C VAL A 359 -22.53 5.34 -2.14
N ILE A 360 -22.67 4.02 -1.93
CA ILE A 360 -23.74 3.46 -1.09
C ILE A 360 -23.70 4.08 0.31
N PHE A 361 -22.50 4.13 0.89
CA PHE A 361 -22.27 4.69 2.22
C PHE A 361 -22.66 6.17 2.31
N LEU A 362 -22.31 6.98 1.31
CA LEU A 362 -22.70 8.38 1.24
C LEU A 362 -24.21 8.54 1.19
N PHE A 363 -24.92 7.75 0.38
CA PHE A 363 -26.39 7.82 0.33
C PHE A 363 -27.02 7.45 1.67
N ALA A 364 -26.50 6.43 2.35
CA ALA A 364 -27.02 5.99 3.65
C ALA A 364 -26.69 6.95 4.81
N PHE A 365 -25.48 7.54 4.83
CA PHE A 365 -24.94 8.21 6.02
C PHE A 365 -24.46 9.65 5.81
N ARG A 366 -24.82 10.31 4.70
CA ARG A 366 -24.42 11.70 4.36
C ARG A 366 -24.49 12.68 5.54
N LYS A 367 -25.54 12.60 6.36
CA LYS A 367 -25.76 13.50 7.50
C LYS A 367 -24.65 13.42 8.56
N HIS A 368 -24.00 12.27 8.70
CA HIS A 368 -22.92 12.07 9.66
C HIS A 368 -21.56 12.54 9.13
N PHE A 369 -21.39 12.61 7.81
CA PHE A 369 -20.11 12.83 7.14
C PHE A 369 -20.15 14.00 6.15
N GLN A 370 -20.14 15.22 6.68
CA GLN A 370 -20.28 16.45 5.86
C GLN A 370 -18.99 17.27 5.68
N ARG A 371 -17.96 17.01 6.50
CA ARG A 371 -16.67 17.73 6.38
C ARG A 371 -15.96 17.38 5.07
N PRO A 372 -15.27 18.35 4.43
CA PRO A 372 -14.43 18.11 3.24
C PRO A 372 -13.49 16.90 3.35
N VAL A 373 -12.81 16.70 4.48
CA VAL A 373 -11.89 15.58 4.68
C VAL A 373 -12.58 14.21 4.53
N HIS A 374 -13.86 14.10 4.84
CA HIS A 374 -14.60 12.84 4.71
C HIS A 374 -14.80 12.44 3.24
N TYR A 375 -14.90 13.40 2.32
CA TYR A 375 -15.03 13.10 0.89
C TYR A 375 -13.76 12.48 0.32
N VAL A 376 -12.59 12.74 0.90
CA VAL A 376 -11.32 12.13 0.49
C VAL A 376 -11.06 10.82 1.24
N LEU A 377 -11.24 10.81 2.57
CA LEU A 377 -10.79 9.68 3.39
C LEU A 377 -11.78 8.52 3.50
N LEU A 378 -13.09 8.74 3.30
CA LEU A 378 -14.05 7.62 3.25
C LEU A 378 -13.89 6.74 2.00
N PRO A 379 -13.75 7.26 0.77
CA PRO A 379 -13.46 6.39 -0.37
C PRO A 379 -12.09 5.71 -0.23
N VAL A 380 -11.12 6.32 0.45
CA VAL A 380 -9.85 5.68 0.82
C VAL A 380 -10.04 4.47 1.75
N ILE A 381 -11.04 4.48 2.64
CA ILE A 381 -11.37 3.28 3.45
C ILE A 381 -11.96 2.17 2.58
N SER A 382 -12.79 2.51 1.60
CA SER A 382 -13.28 1.56 0.60
C SER A 382 -12.12 0.94 -0.19
N ALA A 383 -11.17 1.77 -0.63
CA ALA A 383 -9.94 1.36 -1.30
C ALA A 383 -9.07 0.44 -0.45
N LEU A 384 -8.97 0.71 0.85
CA LEU A 384 -8.23 -0.13 1.79
C LEU A 384 -8.87 -1.52 1.91
N GLY A 385 -10.20 -1.59 1.88
CA GLY A 385 -10.91 -2.87 1.79
C GLY A 385 -10.62 -3.60 0.48
N PHE A 386 -10.72 -2.91 -0.66
CA PHE A 386 -10.42 -3.50 -1.97
C PHE A 386 -9.00 -4.08 -2.02
N ALA A 387 -8.02 -3.29 -1.56
CA ALA A 387 -6.62 -3.70 -1.51
C ALA A 387 -6.37 -4.86 -0.53
N PHE A 388 -7.22 -5.09 0.47
CA PHE A 388 -7.14 -6.28 1.33
C PHE A 388 -7.37 -7.55 0.52
N SER A 389 -8.49 -7.61 -0.21
CA SER A 389 -8.83 -8.75 -1.07
C SER A 389 -7.77 -8.95 -2.15
N GLU A 390 -7.38 -7.88 -2.85
CA GLU A 390 -6.39 -7.96 -3.91
C GLU A 390 -5.01 -8.42 -3.39
N ASN A 391 -4.57 -7.92 -2.22
CA ASN A 391 -3.30 -8.34 -1.64
C ASN A 391 -3.29 -9.80 -1.19
N LEU A 392 -4.43 -10.38 -0.80
CA LEU A 392 -4.52 -11.81 -0.48
C LEU A 392 -4.36 -12.69 -1.73
N ILE A 393 -4.76 -12.21 -2.90
CA ILE A 393 -4.56 -12.93 -4.16
C ILE A 393 -3.05 -13.03 -4.49
N TYR A 394 -2.32 -11.93 -4.31
CA TYR A 394 -0.90 -11.85 -4.65
C TYR A 394 0.05 -12.37 -3.57
N VAL A 395 -0.30 -12.24 -2.29
CA VAL A 395 0.54 -12.73 -1.19
C VAL A 395 0.06 -14.13 -0.84
N ASN A 396 0.78 -15.14 -1.34
CA ASN A 396 0.55 -16.55 -1.03
C ASN A 396 1.89 -17.21 -0.65
N SER A 397 1.88 -18.54 -0.43
CA SER A 397 3.03 -19.34 -0.01
C SER A 397 4.28 -19.17 -0.88
N ASN A 398 4.11 -18.83 -2.17
CA ASN A 398 5.20 -18.68 -3.13
C ASN A 398 5.68 -17.21 -3.26
N ASP A 399 4.86 -16.24 -2.84
CA ASP A 399 5.02 -14.82 -3.19
C ASP A 399 5.11 -13.87 -1.97
N TYR A 400 5.57 -14.36 -0.81
CA TYR A 400 5.74 -13.52 0.39
C TYR A 400 6.70 -12.33 0.19
N GLU A 401 7.53 -12.35 -0.84
CA GLU A 401 8.41 -11.21 -1.21
C GLU A 401 7.63 -9.94 -1.58
N LEU A 402 6.37 -10.10 -1.99
CA LEU A 402 5.53 -9.01 -2.42
C LEU A 402 4.89 -8.24 -1.27
N VAL A 403 4.90 -8.78 -0.03
CA VAL A 403 4.19 -8.20 1.13
C VAL A 403 4.44 -6.70 1.27
N PHE A 404 5.69 -6.24 1.37
CA PHE A 404 6.01 -4.81 1.53
C PHE A 404 5.70 -3.99 0.27
N SER A 405 6.00 -4.51 -0.92
CA SER A 405 5.73 -3.81 -2.18
C SER A 405 4.23 -3.55 -2.38
N ARG A 406 3.38 -4.52 -2.02
CA ARG A 406 1.92 -4.44 -2.08
C ARG A 406 1.34 -3.57 -0.97
N SER A 407 1.79 -3.77 0.28
CA SER A 407 1.32 -3.01 1.46
C SER A 407 1.82 -1.57 1.54
N GLY A 408 2.92 -1.26 0.86
CA GLY A 408 3.49 0.08 0.77
C GLY A 408 3.14 0.73 -0.55
N ILE A 409 3.72 0.24 -1.65
CA ILE A 409 3.70 0.92 -2.95
C ILE A 409 2.32 0.85 -3.58
N SER A 410 1.84 -0.38 -3.85
CA SER A 410 0.54 -0.59 -4.50
C SER A 410 -0.57 0.05 -3.71
N LEU A 411 -0.56 -0.15 -2.39
CA LEU A 411 -1.56 0.43 -1.52
C LEU A 411 -1.60 1.96 -1.63
N ILE A 412 -0.46 2.66 -1.58
CA ILE A 412 -0.43 4.13 -1.73
C ILE A 412 -1.04 4.57 -3.06
N VAL A 413 -0.81 3.83 -4.15
CA VAL A 413 -1.44 4.11 -5.46
C VAL A 413 -2.97 3.97 -5.36
N HIS A 414 -3.49 2.89 -4.79
CA HIS A 414 -4.95 2.72 -4.59
C HIS A 414 -5.55 3.83 -3.71
N LEU A 415 -4.89 4.19 -2.59
CA LEU A 415 -5.35 5.28 -1.73
C LEU A 415 -5.35 6.61 -2.49
N THR A 416 -4.35 6.86 -3.33
CA THR A 416 -4.26 8.09 -4.13
C THR A 416 -5.36 8.16 -5.19
N CYS A 417 -5.64 7.05 -5.89
CA CYS A 417 -6.69 7.00 -6.91
C CYS A 417 -8.06 7.30 -6.29
N SER A 418 -8.39 6.64 -5.19
CA SER A 418 -9.65 6.90 -4.47
C SER A 418 -9.70 8.27 -3.80
N ALA A 419 -8.57 8.78 -3.29
CA ALA A 419 -8.46 10.16 -2.81
C ALA A 419 -8.68 11.18 -3.92
N THR A 420 -8.24 10.89 -5.15
CA THR A 420 -8.45 11.76 -6.33
C THR A 420 -9.92 11.88 -6.67
N ILE A 421 -10.64 10.75 -6.74
CA ILE A 421 -12.10 10.73 -6.96
C ILE A 421 -12.81 11.50 -5.84
N GLY A 422 -12.44 11.23 -4.59
CA GLY A 422 -12.98 11.90 -3.42
C GLY A 422 -12.75 13.41 -3.41
N TYR A 423 -11.54 13.84 -3.74
CA TYR A 423 -11.16 15.25 -3.83
C TYR A 423 -11.95 15.98 -4.92
N MET A 424 -12.05 15.38 -6.11
CA MET A 424 -12.82 15.95 -7.21
C MET A 424 -14.32 15.97 -6.89
N THR A 425 -14.84 15.00 -6.15
CA THR A 425 -16.21 15.01 -5.64
C THR A 425 -16.43 16.14 -4.63
N TRP A 426 -15.50 16.39 -3.72
CA TRP A 426 -15.56 17.56 -2.84
C TRP A 426 -15.55 18.86 -3.64
N ARG A 427 -14.64 19.01 -4.61
CA ARG A 427 -14.58 20.18 -5.51
C ARG A 427 -15.89 20.37 -6.28
N SER A 428 -16.53 19.28 -6.71
CA SER A 428 -17.84 19.32 -7.38
C SER A 428 -18.91 20.01 -6.51
N ASN A 429 -18.91 19.77 -5.19
CA ASN A 429 -19.87 20.37 -4.27
C ASN A 429 -19.73 21.90 -4.16
N LEU A 430 -18.57 22.46 -4.53
CA LEU A 430 -18.31 23.90 -4.58
C LEU A 430 -18.83 24.57 -5.85
N GLN A 431 -19.22 23.79 -6.87
CA GLN A 431 -19.66 24.31 -8.17
C GLN A 431 -21.17 24.56 -8.21
N LYS A 432 -21.55 25.57 -9.01
CA LYS A 432 -22.96 25.86 -9.33
C LYS A 432 -23.33 25.17 -10.65
N GLY A 433 -24.46 24.46 -10.68
CA GLY A 433 -24.98 23.77 -11.88
C GLY A 433 -24.59 22.29 -11.96
N TRP A 434 -25.55 21.44 -12.36
CA TRP A 434 -25.41 19.98 -12.33
C TRP A 434 -24.37 19.46 -13.33
N LEU A 435 -24.25 20.05 -14.52
CA LEU A 435 -23.29 19.65 -15.55
C LEU A 435 -21.84 19.76 -15.05
N LEU A 436 -21.49 20.88 -14.40
CA LEU A 436 -20.17 21.06 -13.83
C LEU A 436 -19.92 20.05 -12.70
N LYS A 437 -20.90 19.86 -11.80
CA LYS A 437 -20.80 18.87 -10.72
C LYS A 437 -20.46 17.48 -11.26
N THR A 438 -21.23 17.00 -12.23
CA THR A 438 -21.00 15.72 -12.88
C THR A 438 -19.65 15.69 -13.59
N GLY A 439 -19.27 16.78 -14.27
CA GLY A 439 -17.97 16.90 -14.94
C GLY A 439 -16.78 16.71 -14.01
N TYR A 440 -16.79 17.29 -12.80
CA TYR A 440 -15.72 17.07 -11.82
C TYR A 440 -15.64 15.62 -11.35
N VAL A 441 -16.78 14.98 -11.06
CA VAL A 441 -16.81 13.58 -10.63
C VAL A 441 -16.27 12.67 -11.73
N LEU A 442 -16.74 12.84 -12.97
CA LEU A 442 -16.26 12.06 -14.12
C LEU A 442 -14.77 12.31 -14.41
N ALA A 443 -14.30 13.55 -14.27
CA ALA A 443 -12.88 13.86 -14.39
C ALA A 443 -12.05 13.18 -13.28
N GLY A 444 -12.56 13.13 -12.05
CA GLY A 444 -11.93 12.41 -10.95
C GLY A 444 -11.79 10.91 -11.24
N ILE A 445 -12.85 10.27 -11.73
CA ILE A 445 -12.83 8.87 -12.16
C ILE A 445 -11.80 8.68 -13.28
N GLY A 446 -11.88 9.48 -14.35
CA GLY A 446 -10.97 9.36 -15.49
C GLY A 446 -9.49 9.54 -15.10
N ILE A 447 -9.17 10.52 -14.23
CA ILE A 447 -7.80 10.72 -13.73
C ILE A 447 -7.36 9.51 -12.90
N ALA A 448 -8.21 9.00 -12.00
CA ALA A 448 -7.88 7.84 -11.18
C ALA A 448 -7.65 6.59 -12.03
N SER A 449 -8.50 6.33 -13.02
CA SER A 449 -8.35 5.20 -13.95
C SER A 449 -7.05 5.27 -14.74
N VAL A 450 -6.66 6.47 -15.17
CA VAL A 450 -5.37 6.69 -15.84
C VAL A 450 -4.21 6.44 -14.89
N LEU A 451 -4.24 6.98 -13.67
CA LEU A 451 -3.16 6.79 -12.69
C LEU A 451 -2.96 5.31 -12.36
N HIS A 452 -4.07 4.59 -12.16
CA HIS A 452 -4.06 3.16 -11.90
C HIS A 452 -3.52 2.39 -13.12
N GLY A 453 -4.09 2.60 -14.30
CA GLY A 453 -3.65 1.88 -15.49
C GLY A 453 -2.20 2.17 -15.90
N VAL A 454 -1.69 3.38 -15.67
CA VAL A 454 -0.27 3.68 -15.86
C VAL A 454 0.61 2.91 -14.89
N TYR A 455 0.19 2.77 -13.62
CA TYR A 455 0.92 1.99 -12.64
C TYR A 455 0.99 0.51 -13.05
N ASP A 456 -0.14 -0.11 -13.42
CA ASP A 456 -0.17 -1.51 -13.87
C ASP A 456 0.67 -1.70 -15.14
N PHE A 457 0.58 -0.76 -16.08
CA PHE A 457 1.39 -0.78 -17.29
C PHE A 457 2.90 -0.76 -16.97
N ILE A 458 3.35 0.06 -16.01
CA ILE A 458 4.77 0.10 -15.61
C ILE A 458 5.19 -1.23 -14.98
N ILE A 459 4.33 -1.84 -14.16
CA ILE A 459 4.58 -3.15 -13.55
C ILE A 459 4.70 -4.23 -14.63
N PHE A 460 3.73 -4.32 -15.54
CA PHE A 460 3.73 -5.33 -16.61
C PHE A 460 4.92 -5.20 -17.56
N ASN A 461 5.52 -4.00 -17.67
CA ASN A 461 6.71 -3.76 -18.49
C ASN A 461 8.02 -3.71 -17.68
N GLY A 462 8.00 -4.00 -16.37
CA GLY A 462 9.20 -4.29 -15.57
C GLY A 462 10.12 -3.10 -15.21
N SER A 463 9.65 -1.85 -15.23
CA SER A 463 10.54 -0.69 -14.96
C SER A 463 10.56 -0.25 -13.49
N SER A 464 11.57 -0.72 -12.74
CA SER A 464 11.68 -0.43 -11.29
C SER A 464 11.86 1.07 -10.96
N TYR A 465 12.58 1.83 -11.78
CA TYR A 465 12.77 3.28 -11.55
C TYR A 465 11.47 4.08 -11.71
N LEU A 466 10.65 3.71 -12.69
CA LEU A 466 9.35 4.34 -12.91
C LEU A 466 8.38 3.99 -11.77
N ASN A 467 8.47 2.81 -11.17
CA ASN A 467 7.68 2.45 -9.98
C ASN A 467 7.97 3.37 -8.78
N ILE A 468 9.25 3.67 -8.51
CA ILE A 468 9.62 4.62 -7.44
C ILE A 468 9.09 6.01 -7.73
N PHE A 469 9.21 6.46 -8.98
CA PHE A 469 8.70 7.77 -9.37
C PHE A 469 7.18 7.87 -9.17
N THR A 470 6.44 6.87 -9.66
CA THR A 470 4.97 6.78 -9.50
C THR A 470 4.58 6.79 -8.03
N LEU A 471 5.29 6.04 -7.17
CA LEU A 471 5.08 6.05 -5.73
C LEU A 471 5.20 7.45 -5.10
N LEU A 472 6.30 8.16 -5.41
CA LEU A 472 6.56 9.47 -4.83
C LEU A 472 5.52 10.51 -5.26
N VAL A 473 5.12 10.47 -6.53
CA VAL A 473 4.05 11.31 -7.08
C VAL A 473 2.70 10.97 -6.42
N ALA A 474 2.35 9.68 -6.34
CA ALA A 474 1.11 9.23 -5.73
C ALA A 474 1.01 9.68 -4.27
N LEU A 475 2.05 9.42 -3.48
CA LEU A 475 2.11 9.83 -2.08
C LEU A 475 2.03 11.35 -1.91
N HIS A 476 2.67 12.12 -2.79
CA HIS A 476 2.57 13.58 -2.77
C HIS A 476 1.13 14.06 -3.04
N LEU A 477 0.47 13.49 -4.05
CA LEU A 477 -0.91 13.81 -4.40
C LEU A 477 -1.88 13.44 -3.27
N PHE A 478 -1.74 12.25 -2.70
CA PHE A 478 -2.53 11.81 -1.56
C PHE A 478 -2.44 12.78 -0.38
N ILE A 479 -1.21 13.19 -0.03
CA ILE A 479 -1.00 14.13 1.08
C ILE A 479 -1.52 15.52 0.71
N LEU A 480 -1.33 15.99 -0.53
CA LEU A 480 -1.85 17.27 -1.00
C LEU A 480 -3.38 17.34 -0.90
N PHE A 481 -4.10 16.34 -1.41
CA PHE A 481 -5.56 16.28 -1.38
C PHE A 481 -6.09 16.17 0.05
N THR A 482 -5.44 15.36 0.87
CA THR A 482 -5.77 15.22 2.29
C THR A 482 -5.55 16.53 3.05
N ASN A 483 -4.40 17.17 2.88
CA ASN A 483 -4.04 18.42 3.56
C ASN A 483 -4.99 19.57 3.16
N ASN A 484 -5.27 19.71 1.86
CA ASN A 484 -6.23 20.67 1.35
C ASN A 484 -7.62 20.46 1.98
N THR A 485 -8.16 19.24 1.97
CA THR A 485 -9.50 19.00 2.54
C THR A 485 -9.53 19.14 4.06
N ILE A 486 -8.45 18.80 4.76
CA ILE A 486 -8.29 19.04 6.19
C ILE A 486 -8.35 20.55 6.52
N ASN A 487 -7.69 21.40 5.73
CA ASN A 487 -7.70 22.85 5.90
C ASN A 487 -9.09 23.48 5.77
N PHE A 488 -9.96 22.91 4.93
CA PHE A 488 -11.35 23.36 4.78
C PHE A 488 -12.34 22.63 5.72
N SER A 489 -11.87 21.73 6.60
CA SER A 489 -12.74 20.95 7.47
C SER A 489 -13.13 21.64 8.79
N GLY A 490 -12.67 22.87 9.03
CA GLY A 490 -13.03 23.66 10.20
C GLY A 490 -12.62 23.02 11.52
N ILE A 491 -11.50 22.30 11.54
CA ILE A 491 -11.01 21.58 12.72
C ILE A 491 -10.43 22.59 13.71
N LYS A 492 -11.05 22.72 14.89
CA LYS A 492 -10.65 23.65 15.96
C LYS A 492 -10.02 22.96 17.18
N ASP A 493 -9.86 21.64 17.15
CA ASP A 493 -9.27 20.90 18.27
C ASP A 493 -7.79 21.25 18.41
N LYS A 494 -7.40 21.72 19.60
CA LYS A 494 -6.00 22.06 19.93
C LYS A 494 -5.06 20.84 19.88
N GLN A 495 -5.58 19.63 19.97
CA GLN A 495 -4.79 18.40 19.83
C GLN A 495 -4.64 17.94 18.38
N ALA A 496 -5.26 18.62 17.41
CA ALA A 496 -5.37 18.11 16.04
C ALA A 496 -4.01 18.01 15.32
N ASN A 497 -3.14 19.03 15.42
CA ASN A 497 -1.78 18.96 14.87
C ASN A 497 -0.96 17.83 15.51
N ARG A 498 -1.18 17.56 16.80
CA ARG A 498 -0.53 16.46 17.51
C ARG A 498 -1.02 15.10 17.03
N GLN A 499 -2.33 14.97 16.81
CA GLN A 499 -2.96 13.78 16.24
C GLN A 499 -2.43 13.48 14.83
N LEU A 500 -2.23 14.50 13.99
CA LEU A 500 -1.61 14.35 12.67
C LEU A 500 -0.18 13.81 12.77
N ARG A 501 0.67 14.42 13.59
CA ARG A 501 2.06 13.93 13.79
C ARG A 501 2.08 12.51 14.34
N ARG A 502 1.20 12.22 15.29
CA ARG A 502 1.04 10.89 15.89
C ARG A 502 0.66 9.85 14.84
N SER A 503 -0.26 10.18 13.92
CA SER A 503 -0.67 9.28 12.84
C SER A 503 0.52 8.92 11.94
N GLY A 504 1.37 9.88 11.60
CA GLY A 504 2.58 9.62 10.80
C GLY A 504 3.59 8.71 11.51
N VAL A 505 3.74 8.84 12.83
CA VAL A 505 4.58 7.92 13.63
C VAL A 505 4.00 6.50 13.63
N ILE A 506 2.68 6.33 13.75
CA ILE A 506 2.04 5.01 13.65
C ILE A 506 2.32 4.38 12.30
N LEU A 507 2.13 5.15 11.23
CA LEU A 507 2.35 4.64 9.88
C LEU A 507 3.81 4.23 9.67
N LEU A 508 4.77 5.05 10.09
CA LEU A 508 6.20 4.72 10.03
C LEU A 508 6.53 3.42 10.78
N VAL A 509 6.12 3.36 12.05
CA VAL A 509 6.37 2.20 12.92
C VAL A 509 5.72 0.94 12.34
N GLY A 510 4.49 1.07 11.84
CA GLY A 510 3.75 -0.03 11.25
C GLY A 510 4.35 -0.52 9.94
N LEU A 511 4.82 0.37 9.05
CA LEU A 511 5.49 -0.04 7.81
C LEU A 511 6.81 -0.78 8.06
N ILE A 512 7.60 -0.32 9.06
CA ILE A 512 8.80 -1.05 9.50
C ILE A 512 8.42 -2.42 10.06
N ALA A 513 7.36 -2.49 10.87
CA ALA A 513 6.88 -3.75 11.40
C ALA A 513 6.40 -4.70 10.28
N THR A 514 5.67 -4.21 9.28
CA THR A 514 5.25 -4.99 8.10
C THR A 514 6.45 -5.56 7.33
N PHE A 515 7.50 -4.76 7.12
CA PHE A 515 8.72 -5.23 6.47
C PHE A 515 9.44 -6.34 7.26
N LEU A 516 9.46 -6.23 8.58
CA LEU A 516 10.06 -7.24 9.45
C LEU A 516 9.18 -8.50 9.60
N ILE A 517 7.84 -8.38 9.54
CA ILE A 517 6.94 -9.54 9.43
C ILE A 517 7.24 -10.30 8.15
N GLN A 518 7.39 -9.59 7.03
CA GLN A 518 7.79 -10.21 5.77
C GLN A 518 9.14 -10.93 5.91
N TYR A 519 10.13 -10.32 6.56
CA TYR A 519 11.42 -10.96 6.83
C TYR A 519 11.29 -12.24 7.65
N LEU A 520 10.46 -12.23 8.70
CA LEU A 520 10.18 -13.41 9.52
C LEU A 520 9.50 -14.53 8.73
N ILE A 521 8.46 -14.19 7.95
CA ILE A 521 7.71 -15.16 7.15
C ILE A 521 8.61 -15.78 6.09
N ILE A 522 9.43 -14.98 5.40
CA ILE A 522 10.35 -15.51 4.38
C ILE A 522 11.45 -16.36 5.02
N GLY A 523 11.99 -15.94 6.16
CA GLY A 523 12.97 -16.73 6.91
C GLY A 523 12.40 -18.05 7.39
N TRP A 524 11.10 -18.08 7.67
CA TRP A 524 10.37 -19.28 8.09
C TRP A 524 10.01 -20.21 6.93
N HIS A 525 9.48 -19.69 5.82
CA HIS A 525 9.00 -20.52 4.72
C HIS A 525 10.07 -20.91 3.71
N PHE A 526 11.12 -20.10 3.56
CA PHE A 526 12.16 -20.35 2.56
C PHE A 526 13.49 -20.70 3.22
N SER A 527 14.20 -19.68 3.74
CA SER A 527 15.52 -19.82 4.34
C SER A 527 15.99 -18.50 4.96
N PRO A 528 16.94 -18.53 5.91
CA PRO A 528 17.67 -17.33 6.33
C PRO A 528 18.31 -16.59 5.15
N SER A 529 18.91 -17.32 4.22
CA SER A 529 19.54 -16.75 3.02
C SER A 529 18.55 -15.96 2.17
N ALA A 530 17.37 -16.53 1.88
CA ALA A 530 16.30 -15.87 1.13
C ALA A 530 15.80 -14.61 1.84
N ALA A 531 15.62 -14.67 3.17
CA ALA A 531 15.20 -13.50 3.96
C ALA A 531 16.23 -12.36 3.89
N ASN A 532 17.52 -12.69 3.97
CA ASN A 532 18.61 -11.70 3.85
C ASN A 532 18.69 -11.10 2.45
N ILE A 533 18.53 -11.91 1.40
CA ILE A 533 18.45 -11.42 0.01
C ILE A 533 17.29 -10.45 -0.15
N MET A 534 16.08 -10.83 0.31
CA MET A 534 14.90 -9.96 0.30
C MET A 534 15.18 -8.65 1.06
N PHE A 535 15.79 -8.73 2.24
CA PHE A 535 16.13 -7.57 3.05
C PHE A 535 17.05 -6.60 2.29
N HIS A 536 18.16 -7.09 1.73
CA HIS A 536 19.11 -6.26 1.01
C HIS A 536 18.53 -5.68 -0.28
N ALA A 537 17.70 -6.43 -0.99
CA ALA A 537 17.02 -5.96 -2.20
C ALA A 537 16.05 -4.80 -1.92
N ASN A 538 15.37 -4.82 -0.77
CA ASN A 538 14.26 -3.90 -0.48
C ASN A 538 14.60 -2.78 0.52
N ILE A 539 15.67 -2.88 1.31
CA ILE A 539 15.96 -1.92 2.40
C ILE A 539 16.08 -0.47 1.91
N ILE A 540 16.71 -0.24 0.76
CA ILE A 540 16.85 1.11 0.19
C ILE A 540 15.45 1.69 -0.13
N MET A 541 14.58 0.89 -0.75
CA MET A 541 13.21 1.28 -1.06
C MET A 541 12.42 1.60 0.21
N VAL A 542 12.53 0.74 1.23
CA VAL A 542 11.88 0.92 2.54
C VAL A 542 12.32 2.24 3.18
N LEU A 543 13.63 2.53 3.17
CA LEU A 543 14.21 3.74 3.73
C LEU A 543 13.76 5.00 2.97
N ILE A 544 13.76 4.96 1.63
CA ILE A 544 13.29 6.08 0.79
C ILE A 544 11.80 6.34 1.05
N THR A 545 10.97 5.30 0.98
CA THR A 545 9.52 5.41 1.16
C THR A 545 9.17 5.92 2.56
N SER A 546 9.76 5.30 3.59
CA SER A 546 9.55 5.69 4.98
C SER A 546 10.09 7.10 5.28
N GLY A 547 11.28 7.42 4.78
CA GLY A 547 11.90 8.74 4.94
C GLY A 547 11.10 9.85 4.27
N TYR A 548 10.64 9.62 3.05
CA TYR A 548 9.79 10.57 2.33
C TYR A 548 8.45 10.78 3.05
N LEU A 549 7.83 9.70 3.53
CA LEU A 549 6.58 9.77 4.28
C LEU A 549 6.75 10.57 5.59
N VAL A 550 7.85 10.36 6.33
CA VAL A 550 8.18 11.13 7.54
C VAL A 550 8.35 12.62 7.23
N VAL A 551 9.15 12.95 6.21
CA VAL A 551 9.38 14.34 5.82
C VAL A 551 8.07 15.00 5.41
N THR A 552 7.27 14.34 4.57
CA THR A 552 6.04 14.92 4.05
C THR A 552 4.99 15.10 5.16
N LEU A 553 4.74 14.06 5.97
CA LEU A 553 3.77 14.15 7.07
C LEU A 553 4.21 15.11 8.19
N SER A 554 5.52 15.28 8.43
CA SER A 554 6.02 16.26 9.41
C SER A 554 5.71 17.71 9.03
N ARG A 555 5.50 17.97 7.73
CA ARG A 555 5.19 19.29 7.17
C ARG A 555 3.70 19.58 7.13
N VAL A 556 2.85 18.54 7.22
CA VAL A 556 1.39 18.72 7.27
C VAL A 556 1.03 19.44 8.57
N ARG A 557 0.44 20.62 8.43
CA ARG A 557 -0.11 21.43 9.52
C ARG A 557 -1.47 21.93 9.10
N LEU A 558 -2.38 22.01 10.07
CA LEU A 558 -3.69 22.59 9.87
C LEU A 558 -3.56 24.09 9.60
N ARG A 559 -4.00 24.51 8.43
CA ARG A 559 -4.01 25.92 8.03
C ARG A 559 -5.37 26.27 7.45
N PRO A 560 -6.29 26.79 8.26
CA PRO A 560 -7.65 27.02 7.82
C PRO A 560 -7.73 27.91 6.57
N GLY A 561 -8.51 27.49 5.58
CA GLY A 561 -8.74 28.25 4.34
C GLY A 561 -7.59 28.24 3.33
N VAL A 562 -6.44 27.62 3.64
CA VAL A 562 -5.30 27.55 2.72
C VAL A 562 -5.46 26.39 1.75
N LEU A 563 -5.35 26.69 0.45
CA LEU A 563 -5.32 25.72 -0.63
C LEU A 563 -3.90 25.62 -1.23
N TYR A 564 -3.24 24.48 -1.04
CA TYR A 564 -1.95 24.21 -1.64
C TYR A 564 -2.08 23.77 -3.10
N LYS A 565 -1.15 24.23 -3.94
CA LYS A 565 -1.03 23.86 -5.35
C LYS A 565 -0.10 22.66 -5.52
N PHE A 566 -0.40 21.83 -6.50
CA PHE A 566 0.56 20.82 -6.95
C PHE A 566 1.67 21.50 -7.75
N ALA A 567 2.92 21.17 -7.43
CA ALA A 567 4.07 21.49 -8.25
C ALA A 567 4.99 20.27 -8.30
N ILE A 568 5.34 19.81 -9.50
CA ILE A 568 6.23 18.65 -9.66
C ILE A 568 7.58 18.85 -8.96
N GLY A 569 8.05 20.10 -8.91
CA GLY A 569 9.26 20.50 -8.18
C GLY A 569 9.17 20.28 -6.66
N ASP A 570 7.96 20.22 -6.08
CA ASP A 570 7.77 19.93 -4.65
C ASP A 570 7.77 18.41 -4.35
N VAL A 571 7.62 17.54 -5.35
CA VAL A 571 7.80 16.08 -5.15
C VAL A 571 9.24 15.79 -4.73
N PHE A 572 10.22 16.37 -5.42
CA PHE A 572 11.65 16.19 -5.12
C PHE A 572 12.23 17.29 -4.23
N GLY A 573 11.70 18.51 -4.33
CA GLY A 573 12.16 19.68 -3.58
C GLY A 573 11.95 19.56 -2.07
N GLN A 574 11.17 18.59 -1.61
CA GLN A 574 11.06 18.27 -0.19
C GLN A 574 12.39 17.86 0.45
N PHE A 575 13.28 17.18 -0.28
CA PHE A 575 14.60 16.80 0.22
C PHE A 575 15.61 17.96 0.22
N LEU A 576 15.41 18.96 -0.65
CA LEU A 576 16.35 20.05 -0.90
C LEU A 576 16.01 21.34 -0.14
N LYS A 577 14.74 21.54 0.25
CA LYS A 577 14.32 22.71 1.05
C LYS A 577 14.70 22.50 2.52
N THR A 578 15.94 22.84 2.86
CA THR A 578 16.40 22.98 4.24
C THR A 578 15.97 24.33 4.82
N SER A 579 15.07 24.27 5.80
CA SER A 579 14.79 25.32 6.79
C SER A 579 13.88 26.48 6.38
N LYS A 580 12.89 26.72 7.26
CA LYS A 580 11.93 27.84 7.33
C LYS A 580 10.91 27.86 6.19
N GLY A 581 9.68 27.44 6.51
CA GLY A 581 8.52 27.70 5.65
C GLY A 581 8.44 29.18 5.29
N SER A 582 8.01 29.48 4.07
CA SER A 582 7.94 30.87 3.59
C SER A 582 6.93 31.66 4.42
N TYR A 583 7.11 32.98 4.58
CA TYR A 583 6.17 33.86 5.31
C TYR A 583 4.71 33.77 4.84
N MET A 584 4.45 33.27 3.62
CA MET A 584 3.11 33.07 3.05
C MET A 584 2.38 31.83 3.61
N ASP A 585 3.03 31.08 4.49
CA ASP A 585 2.50 29.85 5.08
C ASP A 585 1.81 30.03 6.45
N GLU A 586 1.83 31.22 7.04
CA GLU A 586 1.31 31.45 8.39
C GLU A 586 -0.08 32.08 8.37
N VAL A 587 -1.00 31.59 9.22
CA VAL A 587 -2.39 32.08 9.29
C VAL A 587 -2.40 33.58 9.61
N ASP A 588 -3.09 34.35 8.78
CA ASP A 588 -3.33 35.77 9.02
C ASP A 588 -4.52 35.94 9.96
N TYR A 589 -4.27 36.54 11.12
CA TYR A 589 -5.28 36.84 12.13
C TYR A 589 -5.68 38.32 12.12
N THR A 590 -5.28 39.13 11.14
CA THR A 590 -5.72 40.52 11.06
C THR A 590 -7.25 40.62 11.10
N ASP A 591 -7.76 41.48 11.97
CA ASP A 591 -9.17 41.71 12.29
C ASP A 591 -9.90 40.54 12.99
N TRP A 592 -9.19 39.47 13.36
CA TRP A 592 -9.80 38.38 14.12
C TRP A 592 -9.99 38.77 15.58
N LYS A 593 -11.17 38.43 16.12
CA LYS A 593 -11.49 38.62 17.53
C LYS A 593 -11.26 37.35 18.34
N PHE A 594 -10.60 37.50 19.49
CA PHE A 594 -10.33 36.42 20.42
C PHE A 594 -10.87 36.77 21.80
N ARG A 595 -11.53 35.82 22.46
CA ARG A 595 -11.89 35.93 23.87
C ARG A 595 -10.77 35.32 24.71
N LEU A 596 -10.17 36.14 25.56
CA LEU A 596 -9.16 35.72 26.52
C LEU A 596 -9.79 35.36 27.86
N PHE A 597 -9.22 34.39 28.55
CA PHE A 597 -9.66 33.93 29.87
C PHE A 597 -8.46 33.44 30.69
N ALA A 598 -8.51 33.63 32.00
CA ALA A 598 -7.48 33.13 32.92
C ALA A 598 -8.12 32.44 34.14
N PRO A 599 -7.39 31.52 34.80
CA PRO A 599 -7.82 30.98 36.09
C PRO A 599 -7.94 32.11 37.12
N LYS A 600 -8.88 31.99 38.06
CA LYS A 600 -8.99 32.94 39.19
C LYS A 600 -7.72 32.99 40.06
N SER A 601 -6.89 31.95 40.01
CA SER A 601 -5.59 31.89 40.70
C SER A 601 -4.49 32.72 40.01
N ASN A 602 -4.73 33.26 38.80
CA ASN A 602 -3.79 34.16 38.12
C ASN A 602 -3.77 35.50 38.86
N GLN A 603 -2.66 35.79 39.52
CA GLN A 603 -2.50 36.97 40.38
C GLN A 603 -2.44 38.29 39.60
N PHE A 604 -2.12 38.25 38.30
CA PHE A 604 -1.93 39.44 37.48
C PHE A 604 -3.25 39.91 36.83
N VAL A 605 -3.89 39.00 36.08
CA VAL A 605 -5.02 39.36 35.20
C VAL A 605 -6.28 38.52 35.45
N GLY A 606 -6.25 37.60 36.41
CA GLY A 606 -7.34 36.64 36.66
C GLY A 606 -8.69 37.27 37.04
N HIS A 607 -8.68 38.45 37.68
CA HIS A 607 -9.89 39.17 38.09
C HIS A 607 -10.46 40.09 37.00
N GLN A 608 -9.68 40.38 35.95
CA GLN A 608 -10.07 41.27 34.84
C GLN A 608 -10.54 40.50 33.62
N LEU A 609 -10.19 39.21 33.52
CA LEU A 609 -10.61 38.33 32.43
C LEU A 609 -11.95 37.63 32.77
N PRO A 610 -12.84 37.42 31.78
CA PRO A 610 -12.59 37.41 30.35
C PRO A 610 -12.72 38.76 29.65
N VAL A 611 -11.84 39.01 28.67
CA VAL A 611 -11.84 40.21 27.79
C VAL A 611 -11.78 39.77 26.33
N THR A 612 -12.37 40.57 25.44
CA THR A 612 -12.25 40.37 24.00
C THR A 612 -11.12 41.22 23.44
N VAL A 613 -10.33 40.64 22.54
CA VAL A 613 -9.22 41.31 21.87
C VAL A 613 -9.34 41.17 20.37
N THR A 614 -8.90 42.19 19.65
CA THR A 614 -8.83 42.20 18.18
C THR A 614 -7.37 42.16 17.75
N ALA A 615 -6.99 41.21 16.89
CA ALA A 615 -5.63 41.13 16.34
C ALA A 615 -5.45 42.16 15.22
N ILE A 616 -4.36 42.93 15.31
CA ILE A 616 -4.08 44.04 14.40
C ILE A 616 -3.05 43.61 13.35
N ARG A 617 -1.84 43.25 13.80
CA ARG A 617 -0.72 42.92 12.92
C ARG A 617 0.29 41.99 13.60
N ARG A 618 1.08 41.32 12.77
CA ARG A 618 2.20 40.48 13.22
C ARG A 618 3.38 41.34 13.67
N VAL A 619 4.11 40.89 14.69
CA VAL A 619 5.26 41.58 15.30
C VAL A 619 6.40 40.59 15.51
N VAL A 620 7.64 41.04 15.32
CA VAL A 620 8.83 40.22 15.58
C VAL A 620 9.37 40.53 16.98
N VAL A 621 9.43 39.51 17.85
CA VAL A 621 10.05 39.64 19.19
C VAL A 621 11.17 38.62 19.30
N GLN A 622 12.41 39.09 19.51
CA GLN A 622 13.63 38.25 19.56
C GLN A 622 13.77 37.29 18.36
N GLY A 623 13.46 37.78 17.16
CA GLY A 623 13.52 36.97 15.93
C GLY A 623 12.43 35.90 15.81
N ASN A 624 11.46 35.85 16.74
CA ASN A 624 10.27 35.02 16.65
C ASN A 624 9.12 35.82 16.02
N LEU A 625 8.55 35.29 14.94
CA LEU A 625 7.54 35.94 14.10
C LEU A 625 6.09 35.64 14.53
N ASN A 626 5.90 34.74 15.49
CA ASN A 626 4.57 34.24 15.85
C ASN A 626 3.80 35.16 16.82
N TRP A 627 4.28 36.38 17.05
CA TRP A 627 3.64 37.33 17.96
C TRP A 627 2.67 38.22 17.20
N TRP A 628 1.50 38.44 17.81
CA TRP A 628 0.45 39.29 17.29
C TRP A 628 0.22 40.46 18.22
N LEU A 629 0.25 41.67 17.67
CA LEU A 629 -0.26 42.84 18.35
C LEU A 629 -1.78 42.75 18.41
N VAL A 630 -2.32 42.82 19.62
CA VAL A 630 -3.75 42.78 19.88
C VAL A 630 -4.19 44.05 20.60
N CYS A 631 -5.37 44.54 20.26
CA CYS A 631 -6.07 45.62 20.93
C CYS A 631 -7.14 45.02 21.85
N PHE A 632 -7.16 45.41 23.11
CA PHE A 632 -8.22 45.01 24.04
C PHE A 632 -9.44 45.91 23.86
N ASP A 633 -10.64 45.32 23.94
CA ASP A 633 -11.88 46.10 23.95
C ASP A 633 -11.99 46.91 25.28
N ASP A 634 -11.46 46.35 26.38
CA ASP A 634 -11.36 46.99 27.70
C ASP A 634 -9.90 47.00 28.19
N PRO A 635 -9.40 48.10 28.81
CA PRO A 635 -8.02 48.19 29.32
C PRO A 635 -7.73 47.10 30.37
N ILE A 636 -6.54 46.50 30.28
CA ILE A 636 -6.04 45.56 31.29
C ILE A 636 -4.91 46.20 32.09
N TYR A 637 -5.00 46.09 33.42
CA TYR A 637 -4.05 46.59 34.40
C TYR A 637 -3.10 45.47 34.86
N VAL A 638 -1.79 45.68 34.71
CA VAL A 638 -0.75 44.78 35.23
C VAL A 638 0.28 45.59 36.00
N GLY A 639 0.28 45.44 37.32
CA GLY A 639 1.06 46.31 38.20
C GLY A 639 0.50 47.73 38.17
N SER A 640 1.34 48.72 37.82
CA SER A 640 0.95 50.11 37.65
C SER A 640 0.63 50.51 36.21
N ASN A 641 0.64 49.55 35.27
CA ASN A 641 0.48 49.82 33.84
C ASN A 641 -0.94 49.48 33.37
N ASP A 642 -1.64 50.46 32.81
CA ASP A 642 -2.89 50.27 32.08
C ASP A 642 -2.61 50.29 30.58
N SER A 643 -2.99 49.22 29.87
CA SER A 643 -2.71 49.15 28.44
C SER A 643 -3.87 48.54 27.67
N ASN A 644 -4.24 49.25 26.60
CA ASN A 644 -5.16 48.78 25.57
C ASN A 644 -4.47 47.90 24.53
N PHE A 645 -3.15 47.68 24.64
CA PHE A 645 -2.38 46.90 23.67
C PHE A 645 -1.55 45.80 24.34
N GLY A 646 -1.54 44.64 23.70
CA GLY A 646 -0.79 43.48 24.15
C GLY A 646 -0.17 42.73 22.98
N LEU A 647 0.79 41.87 23.30
CA LEU A 647 1.35 40.89 22.39
C LEU A 647 0.84 39.50 22.77
N LEU A 648 0.27 38.81 21.80
CA LEU A 648 -0.37 37.51 21.95
C LEU A 648 0.31 36.47 21.07
N LYS A 649 0.54 35.28 21.63
CA LYS A 649 1.15 34.15 20.93
C LYS A 649 0.70 32.84 21.57
N ALA A 650 0.53 31.78 20.78
CA ALA A 650 0.35 30.43 21.33
C ALA A 650 1.59 29.98 22.12
N LYS A 651 1.37 29.43 23.32
CA LYS A 651 2.47 28.99 24.19
C LYS A 651 3.18 27.76 23.63
N GLU A 652 2.40 26.80 23.14
CA GLU A 652 2.91 25.57 22.53
C GLU A 652 3.08 25.76 21.01
N SER A 653 4.16 25.22 20.44
CA SER A 653 4.50 25.40 19.02
C SER A 653 3.62 24.60 18.05
N ASP A 654 2.81 23.67 18.55
CA ASP A 654 1.87 22.87 17.78
C ASP A 654 0.41 23.32 17.89
N GLN A 655 0.17 24.40 18.63
CA GLN A 655 -1.13 25.04 18.76
C GLN A 655 -1.11 26.41 18.07
N ASP A 656 -2.26 26.82 17.55
CA ASP A 656 -2.46 28.08 16.84
C ASP A 656 -3.64 28.86 17.43
N LEU A 657 -3.64 30.19 17.29
CA LEU A 657 -4.63 31.06 17.96
C LEU A 657 -6.09 30.81 17.51
N TYR A 658 -6.31 30.24 16.31
CA TYR A 658 -7.64 29.86 15.83
C TYR A 658 -8.21 28.58 16.49
N MET A 659 -7.41 27.84 17.26
CA MET A 659 -7.88 26.62 17.92
C MET A 659 -8.64 26.95 19.21
N ASP A 660 -9.49 26.02 19.65
CA ASP A 660 -10.28 26.23 20.86
C ASP A 660 -9.45 26.01 22.14
N LYS A 661 -9.53 26.97 23.08
CA LYS A 661 -8.91 26.90 24.41
C LYS A 661 -7.40 26.60 24.39
N VAL A 662 -6.66 27.43 23.65
CA VAL A 662 -5.19 27.40 23.57
C VAL A 662 -4.60 28.21 24.71
N GLU A 663 -3.55 27.68 25.37
CA GLU A 663 -2.77 28.48 26.33
C GLU A 663 -1.89 29.45 25.54
N VAL A 664 -1.94 30.72 25.93
CA VAL A 664 -1.25 31.82 25.24
C VAL A 664 -0.23 32.48 26.15
N MET A 665 0.87 32.93 25.57
CA MET A 665 1.72 33.94 26.17
C MET A 665 1.08 35.29 25.87
N LEU A 666 0.66 35.99 26.92
CA LEU A 666 0.20 37.37 26.83
C LEU A 666 1.23 38.28 27.52
N MET A 667 1.65 39.31 26.79
CA MET A 667 2.62 40.31 27.22
C MET A 667 2.02 41.70 27.03
N MET A 668 1.93 42.50 28.10
CA MET A 668 1.38 43.86 28.02
C MET A 668 2.44 44.86 27.56
N ILE A 669 2.03 45.79 26.69
CA ILE A 669 2.90 46.85 26.19
C ILE A 669 2.85 48.03 27.17
N PRO A 670 3.99 48.44 27.77
CA PRO A 670 4.03 49.55 28.72
C PRO A 670 3.74 50.91 28.07
N ASN A 671 4.31 51.15 26.89
CA ASN A 671 4.15 52.41 26.17
C ASN A 671 4.11 52.16 24.66
N MET A 672 2.98 52.48 24.03
CA MET A 672 2.76 52.24 22.60
C MET A 672 3.62 53.14 21.69
N ASN A 673 3.97 54.34 22.15
CA ASN A 673 4.82 55.25 21.39
C ASN A 673 6.25 54.71 21.32
N GLU A 674 6.82 54.26 22.44
CA GLU A 674 8.13 53.60 22.44
C GLU A 674 8.13 52.30 21.63
N PHE A 675 7.04 51.52 21.75
CA PHE A 675 6.89 50.28 21.00
C PHE A 675 6.93 50.53 19.49
N ASN A 676 6.28 51.59 18.98
CA ASN A 676 6.29 51.87 17.54
C ASN A 676 7.63 52.43 17.02
N ILE A 677 8.46 53.03 17.89
CA ILE A 677 9.75 53.62 17.49
C ILE A 677 10.87 52.56 17.45
N ARG A 678 10.80 51.51 18.27
CA ARG A 678 11.85 50.48 18.34
C ARG A 678 11.80 49.54 17.13
N GLU A 679 12.94 49.36 16.45
CA GLU A 679 13.07 48.38 15.36
C GLU A 679 13.14 46.92 15.84
N LYS A 680 13.60 46.68 17.07
CA LYS A 680 13.78 45.34 17.64
C LYS A 680 13.18 45.26 19.03
N HIS A 681 12.33 44.26 19.25
CA HIS A 681 11.69 44.00 20.54
C HIS A 681 12.32 42.82 21.26
N HIS A 682 12.61 42.99 22.55
CA HIS A 682 13.01 41.93 23.46
C HIS A 682 11.89 41.58 24.43
N SER A 683 11.80 40.32 24.86
CA SER A 683 10.76 39.87 25.80
C SER A 683 10.79 40.58 27.17
N ARG A 684 11.91 41.21 27.53
CA ARG A 684 12.06 41.99 28.76
C ARG A 684 11.41 43.38 28.69
N ASP A 685 11.03 43.81 27.50
CA ASP A 685 10.39 45.12 27.26
C ASP A 685 8.89 45.13 27.64
N PHE A 686 8.35 43.99 28.07
CA PHE A 686 6.92 43.78 28.26
C PHE A 686 6.59 43.17 29.62
N TYR A 687 5.38 43.42 30.13
CA TYR A 687 4.90 42.79 31.37
C TYR A 687 4.22 41.45 31.07
N TYR A 688 4.68 40.38 31.72
CA TYR A 688 4.13 39.03 31.53
C TYR A 688 2.89 38.79 32.40
N THR A 689 1.85 38.15 31.87
CA THR A 689 0.54 38.03 32.55
C THR A 689 0.20 36.63 33.07
N ASP A 690 1.20 35.78 33.32
CA ASP A 690 1.05 34.36 33.71
C ASP A 690 0.07 33.59 32.80
N ARG A 691 -0.53 32.48 33.27
CA ARG A 691 -1.38 31.60 32.45
C ARG A 691 -2.64 32.32 31.97
N VAL A 692 -2.72 32.51 30.67
CA VAL A 692 -3.88 33.02 29.94
C VAL A 692 -4.22 32.03 28.83
N TYR A 693 -5.49 31.97 28.47
CA TYR A 693 -6.00 31.14 27.40
C TYR A 693 -6.78 31.99 26.41
N SER A 694 -6.75 31.57 25.14
CA SER A 694 -7.47 32.22 24.04
C SER A 694 -8.48 31.27 23.41
N ARG A 695 -9.58 31.85 22.93
CA ARG A 695 -10.61 31.21 22.11
C ARG A 695 -11.03 32.20 21.04
N PRO A 696 -10.98 31.84 19.74
CA PRO A 696 -11.49 32.72 18.70
C PRO A 696 -13.00 32.88 18.85
N LEU A 697 -13.47 34.13 18.76
CA LEU A 697 -14.88 34.43 18.53
C LEU A 697 -15.13 34.23 17.04
N ILE A 698 -16.27 33.64 16.68
CA ILE A 698 -16.55 33.23 15.30
C ILE A 698 -16.51 34.47 14.40
N VAL A 699 -15.41 34.65 13.68
CA VAL A 699 -15.41 35.32 12.39
C VAL A 699 -15.89 34.23 11.43
N ALA A 700 -16.94 34.50 10.67
CA ALA A 700 -17.26 33.68 9.52
C ALA A 700 -15.96 33.58 8.72
N MET A 701 -15.34 32.41 8.67
CA MET A 701 -14.30 32.17 7.66
C MET A 701 -15.00 32.48 6.36
N ASN A 702 -14.62 33.58 5.70
CA ASN A 702 -15.24 33.98 4.46
C ASN A 702 -15.25 32.74 3.55
N ASP A 703 -16.43 32.17 3.33
CA ASP A 703 -16.69 31.08 2.38
C ASP A 703 -16.39 31.55 0.93
N GLU A 704 -16.01 32.81 0.79
CA GLU A 704 -15.56 33.48 -0.43
C GLU A 704 -14.05 33.34 -0.62
N MET A 705 -13.59 32.11 -0.85
CA MET A 705 -12.46 31.93 -1.74
C MET A 705 -12.90 32.46 -3.11
N ASN A 706 -12.35 33.59 -3.57
CA ASN A 706 -12.74 34.31 -4.78
C ASN A 706 -12.97 33.33 -5.96
N VAL A 707 -14.10 33.47 -6.64
CA VAL A 707 -14.54 32.58 -7.73
C VAL A 707 -13.54 32.53 -8.89
N GLU A 708 -12.76 33.61 -9.11
CA GLU A 708 -11.70 33.67 -10.11
C GLU A 708 -10.48 32.79 -9.77
N ASP A 709 -10.09 32.71 -8.50
CA ASP A 709 -9.06 31.78 -8.02
C ASP A 709 -9.56 30.32 -8.01
N ARG A 710 -10.87 30.06 -8.16
CA ARG A 710 -11.36 28.67 -8.25
C ARG A 710 -11.03 28.02 -9.59
N THR A 711 -11.11 28.77 -10.68
CA THR A 711 -11.00 28.24 -12.05
C THR A 711 -9.56 28.07 -12.54
N SER A 712 -8.68 29.02 -12.25
CA SER A 712 -7.25 28.93 -12.65
C SER A 712 -6.52 27.74 -12.01
N TYR A 713 -6.94 27.33 -10.81
CA TYR A 713 -6.34 26.23 -10.05
C TYR A 713 -6.76 24.85 -10.60
N ASP A 714 -8.03 24.70 -10.99
CA ASP A 714 -8.52 23.43 -11.56
C ASP A 714 -7.88 23.15 -12.93
N HIS A 715 -7.57 24.20 -13.70
CA HIS A 715 -6.79 24.08 -14.95
C HIS A 715 -5.34 23.67 -14.69
N LEU A 716 -4.72 24.13 -13.60
CA LEU A 716 -3.34 23.79 -13.27
C LEU A 716 -3.18 22.35 -12.79
N ILE A 717 -4.15 21.83 -12.02
CA ILE A 717 -4.17 20.43 -11.58
C ILE A 717 -4.39 19.53 -12.80
N MET A 718 -5.38 19.82 -13.66
CA MET A 718 -5.58 19.05 -14.90
C MET A 718 -4.38 19.15 -15.85
N ALA A 719 -3.77 20.33 -16.00
CA ALA A 719 -2.57 20.50 -16.82
C ALA A 719 -1.37 19.72 -16.25
N SER A 720 -1.21 19.68 -14.93
CA SER A 720 -0.15 18.90 -14.28
C SER A 720 -0.34 17.40 -14.46
N PHE A 721 -1.58 16.90 -14.38
CA PHE A 721 -1.91 15.52 -14.71
C PHE A 721 -1.66 15.20 -16.19
N LEU A 722 -1.99 16.12 -17.09
CA LEU A 722 -1.71 16.00 -18.52
C LEU A 722 -0.20 16.01 -18.82
N ILE A 723 0.60 16.75 -18.04
CA ILE A 723 2.06 16.74 -18.13
C ILE A 723 2.62 15.40 -17.65
N VAL A 724 2.10 14.82 -16.56
CA VAL A 724 2.50 13.48 -16.10
C VAL A 724 2.16 12.42 -17.15
N LEU A 725 0.95 12.45 -17.70
CA LEU A 725 0.54 11.61 -18.83
C LEU A 725 1.45 11.78 -20.06
N PHE A 726 1.80 13.02 -20.39
CA PHE A 726 2.67 13.34 -21.52
C PHE A 726 4.11 12.89 -21.29
N LEU A 727 4.63 13.00 -20.07
CA LEU A 727 5.94 12.48 -19.69
C LEU A 727 5.96 10.95 -19.76
N VAL A 728 4.93 10.27 -19.24
CA VAL A 728 4.77 8.81 -19.36
C VAL A 728 4.72 8.40 -20.84
N PHE A 729 4.00 9.14 -21.68
CA PHE A 729 3.92 8.89 -23.12
C PHE A 729 5.24 9.15 -23.87
N ILE A 730 6.00 10.18 -23.49
CA ILE A 730 7.34 10.45 -24.05
C ILE A 730 8.33 9.36 -23.63
N PHE A 731 8.34 8.98 -22.36
CA PHE A 731 9.18 7.90 -21.85
C PHE A 731 8.82 6.55 -22.50
N TRP A 732 7.53 6.29 -22.73
CA TRP A 732 7.06 5.13 -23.50
C TRP A 732 7.64 5.09 -24.91
N ARG A 733 7.62 6.22 -25.62
CA ARG A 733 8.18 6.31 -26.98
C ARG A 733 9.71 6.20 -27.00
N GLY A 734 10.39 6.76 -26.01
CA GLY A 734 11.86 6.73 -25.93
C GLY A 734 12.46 5.39 -25.48
N ILE A 735 11.73 4.57 -24.72
CA ILE A 735 12.22 3.31 -24.16
C ILE A 735 11.89 2.09 -25.06
N PHE A 736 10.75 2.11 -25.76
CA PHE A 736 10.22 0.91 -26.44
C PHE A 736 10.27 0.95 -27.98
N ASP A 737 10.96 1.91 -28.59
CA ASP A 737 11.14 2.05 -30.06
C ASP A 737 11.90 0.87 -30.74
N GLY A 738 12.20 -0.21 -30.01
CA GLY A 738 12.81 -1.44 -30.52
C GLY A 738 11.83 -2.53 -31.00
N THR A 739 10.52 -2.39 -30.82
CA THR A 739 9.54 -3.42 -31.24
C THR A 739 8.54 -2.89 -32.27
N ALA A 740 8.48 -3.54 -33.43
CA ALA A 740 7.65 -3.15 -34.57
C ALA A 740 6.15 -3.31 -34.25
N PHE A 741 5.50 -2.24 -33.80
CA PHE A 741 4.05 -2.18 -33.61
C PHE A 741 3.35 -1.32 -34.67
N ASN A 742 2.20 -1.80 -35.15
CA ASN A 742 1.49 -1.33 -36.34
C ASN A 742 0.97 0.12 -36.19
N THR A 743 1.60 1.05 -36.91
CA THR A 743 1.58 2.52 -36.68
C THR A 743 0.28 3.25 -37.05
N ARG A 744 -0.71 2.58 -37.67
CA ARG A 744 -1.92 3.26 -38.19
C ARG A 744 -3.03 3.48 -37.16
N SER A 745 -3.31 2.50 -36.30
CA SER A 745 -4.36 2.62 -35.27
C SER A 745 -3.96 3.60 -34.17
N TYR A 746 -2.70 3.57 -33.74
CA TYR A 746 -2.14 4.48 -32.73
C TYR A 746 -2.06 5.95 -33.21
N ARG A 747 -1.84 6.20 -34.51
CA ARG A 747 -1.93 7.57 -35.06
C ARG A 747 -3.34 8.13 -34.97
N ARG A 748 -4.38 7.32 -35.25
CA ARG A 748 -5.78 7.76 -35.15
C ARG A 748 -6.20 8.02 -33.71
N ILE A 749 -5.72 7.20 -32.76
CA ILE A 749 -5.97 7.37 -31.33
C ILE A 749 -5.18 8.56 -30.75
N GLY A 750 -3.93 8.78 -31.17
CA GLY A 750 -3.15 9.96 -30.82
C GLY A 750 -3.75 11.25 -31.37
N ILE A 751 -4.33 11.21 -32.58
CA ILE A 751 -5.16 12.29 -33.13
C ILE A 751 -6.44 12.45 -32.31
N GLY A 752 -7.06 11.36 -31.85
CA GLY A 752 -8.21 11.39 -30.94
C GLY A 752 -7.91 12.07 -29.60
N ILE A 753 -6.74 11.80 -29.01
CA ILE A 753 -6.24 12.49 -27.80
C ILE A 753 -5.95 13.95 -28.11
N LEU A 754 -5.31 14.28 -29.24
CA LEU A 754 -5.08 15.67 -29.66
C LEU A 754 -6.39 16.43 -29.92
N MET A 755 -7.42 15.75 -30.42
CA MET A 755 -8.76 16.31 -30.62
C MET A 755 -9.51 16.47 -29.30
N LEU A 756 -9.44 15.51 -28.37
CA LEU A 756 -9.96 15.65 -27.00
C LEU A 756 -9.23 16.77 -26.23
N PHE A 757 -7.91 16.84 -26.39
CA PHE A 757 -7.05 17.90 -25.86
C PHE A 757 -7.41 19.26 -26.46
N GLY A 758 -7.60 19.31 -27.78
CA GLY A 758 -8.07 20.48 -28.51
C GLY A 758 -9.47 20.91 -28.10
N LEU A 759 -10.40 19.98 -27.87
CA LEU A 759 -11.76 20.24 -27.41
C LEU A 759 -11.80 20.74 -25.96
N VAL A 760 -11.01 20.13 -25.08
CA VAL A 760 -10.86 20.60 -23.69
C VAL A 760 -10.21 21.99 -23.69
N ILE A 761 -9.10 22.20 -24.40
CA ILE A 761 -8.45 23.53 -24.49
C ILE A 761 -9.37 24.57 -25.14
N PHE A 762 -10.10 24.22 -26.19
CA PHE A 762 -11.05 25.12 -26.85
C PHE A 762 -12.24 25.45 -25.94
N TRP A 763 -12.76 24.47 -25.20
CA TRP A 763 -13.79 24.67 -24.17
C TRP A 763 -13.29 25.56 -23.03
N LEU A 764 -12.03 25.37 -22.60
CA LEU A 764 -11.35 26.19 -21.61
C LEU A 764 -11.07 27.63 -22.10
N TYR A 765 -10.68 27.79 -23.36
CA TYR A 765 -10.42 29.09 -23.99
C TYR A 765 -11.71 29.89 -24.19
N LYS A 766 -12.80 29.24 -24.63
CA LYS A 766 -14.11 29.88 -24.84
C LYS A 766 -14.78 30.34 -23.55
N LYS A 767 -14.40 29.78 -22.39
CA LYS A 767 -14.92 30.15 -21.06
C LYS A 767 -14.11 31.26 -20.37
N ARG A 768 -12.94 31.61 -20.94
CA ARG A 768 -12.01 32.64 -20.44
C ARG A 768 -12.22 34.00 -21.13
N LYS A 769 -12.90 34.01 -22.29
CA LYS A 769 -13.60 35.17 -22.86
C LYS A 769 -15.02 35.19 -22.32
#